data_AF-A0A2N2GEJ0-F1
#
_entry.id   AF-A0A2N2GEJ0-F1
#
_cell.length_a   1.000
_cell.length_b   1.000
_cell.length_c   1.000
_cell.angle_alpha   90.00
_cell.angle_beta   90.00
_cell.angle_gamma   90.00
#
_symmetry.space_group_name_H-M   'P 1'
#
loop_
_entity.id
_entity.type
_entity.pdbx_description
1 polymer ?
#
loop_
_entity_poly.entity_id
_entity_poly.type
_entity_poly.pdbx_seq_one_letter_code
_entity_poly.pdbx_strand_id
1 'polypeptide(L)'
;MADNNMIVNALLNVFPTVKSFYDFKENDREISRRAMPGVIKYAFNRGIIETNTEAAFVAFLEKNCKPDDERKLPVGLTFSDVLEKMAGNLSVNALIAQLEVTARELSLPEIQAPMITRLKQRFLINTPKKRALLRILAFKLAQKHPDLNWHYELLLQLPESSENIAENHQETAGVTITFHLQGQGDIIVPADVAWLKNELSDCIEYLRLENHLHKKVIETIGATTFNLRTPKKPGALDEPRLYNEAIRNVIAIAHQMAARWLLYAASSPQKKLIIIIYTGLMADSNPTIQRILEIRLNAESGIYLTDFAHLCALFASVKAGFELYSKNTHRATDYNGDIWSINHFLSYGYYDYIPCLLTEKMLPRSTTESSYDDFKRVLYFPEHAGHSSFGAITAMHRFPQSALLLTEIAKVLHARQMPFEADKVLANLLLSTPFNLSARLMRMLINSNIAQRQSDFLSMQMAFERAEAEGDFIVSYCKPESDIWHEIGVLHFIRAMEYLKYLRGNNPAVKANRRETDLTAQLVKAKEAFLKSMTVSATGRALNSLYMFAYTLCLMELLQAETKPAGKNKKTPKAGVRTIFKDISMRVFRNIGWLRDEPQMADHPPEEAFQSLLLTLNLLIAHYENLVLCRSNIPFMKYMFALIMWDFAPGITPQICRLALDWLKKARKDAEKLIADNISVYHVACGNISADKFLLHLQDTIDMIYRRVTDDDLKQGNHSPLLQKKLKELSGIKLMLLELDRTHHTSIT
;
A
#
# COMPACT_ATOMS: atom_id res chain seq x y z
N MET A 1 22.69 -33.19 32.53
CA MET A 1 22.51 -33.72 31.15
C MET A 1 22.24 -32.62 30.12
N ALA A 2 21.41 -31.60 30.40
CA ALA A 2 21.13 -30.51 29.44
C ALA A 2 22.35 -29.63 29.08
N ASP A 3 23.25 -29.36 30.04
CA ASP A 3 24.41 -28.47 29.85
C ASP A 3 25.50 -29.07 28.93
N ASN A 4 25.73 -30.40 29.03
CA ASN A 4 26.68 -31.10 28.16
C ASN A 4 26.23 -31.13 26.70
N ASN A 5 24.92 -31.31 26.42
CA ASN A 5 24.40 -31.27 25.06
C ASN A 5 24.57 -29.89 24.40
N MET A 6 24.43 -28.81 25.19
CA MET A 6 24.66 -27.45 24.70
C MET A 6 26.13 -27.20 24.34
N ILE A 7 27.05 -27.69 25.17
CA ILE A 7 28.51 -27.56 24.92
C ILE A 7 28.93 -28.41 23.71
N VAL A 8 28.41 -29.63 23.58
CA VAL A 8 28.62 -30.49 22.40
C VAL A 8 28.17 -29.75 21.14
N ASN A 9 26.95 -29.20 21.14
CA ASN A 9 26.42 -28.46 20.00
C ASN A 9 27.27 -27.21 19.67
N ALA A 10 27.75 -26.50 20.69
CA ALA A 10 28.61 -25.33 20.50
C ALA A 10 29.96 -25.68 19.87
N LEU A 11 30.60 -26.77 20.30
CA LEU A 11 31.86 -27.24 19.71
C LEU A 11 31.66 -27.70 18.26
N LEU A 12 30.56 -28.40 17.97
CA LEU A 12 30.20 -28.80 16.61
C LEU A 12 29.89 -27.58 15.71
N ASN A 13 29.34 -26.49 16.24
CA ASN A 13 29.12 -25.28 15.43
C ASN A 13 30.41 -24.51 15.13
N VAL A 14 31.46 -24.67 15.95
CA VAL A 14 32.80 -24.12 15.68
C VAL A 14 33.55 -24.95 14.64
N PHE A 15 33.47 -26.28 14.78
CA PHE A 15 34.11 -27.25 13.90
C PHE A 15 33.05 -28.22 13.37
N PRO A 16 32.23 -27.81 12.38
CA PRO A 16 31.12 -28.61 11.87
C PRO A 16 31.58 -29.90 11.18
N THR A 17 32.83 -29.94 10.72
CA THR A 17 33.43 -31.12 10.10
C THR A 17 34.87 -31.30 10.59
N VAL A 18 35.39 -32.53 10.48
CA VAL A 18 36.82 -32.84 10.67
C VAL A 18 37.68 -32.01 9.71
N LYS A 19 37.19 -31.78 8.49
CA LYS A 19 37.84 -30.91 7.50
C LYS A 19 37.95 -29.47 8.03
N SER A 20 36.89 -28.91 8.60
CA SER A 20 36.89 -27.57 9.24
C SER A 20 37.97 -27.40 10.31
N PHE A 21 38.21 -28.47 11.08
CA PHE A 21 39.22 -28.52 12.13
C PHE A 21 40.65 -28.52 11.55
N TYR A 22 40.92 -29.34 10.54
CA TYR A 22 42.22 -29.33 9.87
C TYR A 22 42.44 -28.06 9.03
N ASP A 23 41.41 -27.53 8.37
CA ASP A 23 41.48 -26.25 7.65
C ASP A 23 41.86 -25.10 8.60
N PHE A 24 41.36 -25.11 9.83
CA PHE A 24 41.79 -24.16 10.86
C PHE A 24 43.26 -24.35 11.25
N LYS A 25 43.70 -25.60 11.42
CA LYS A 25 45.10 -25.94 11.73
C LYS A 25 46.05 -25.44 10.65
N GLU A 26 45.70 -25.64 9.39
CA GLU A 26 46.57 -25.39 8.23
C GLU A 26 46.55 -23.94 7.73
N ASN A 27 45.37 -23.31 7.69
CA ASN A 27 45.19 -21.97 7.10
C ASN A 27 45.35 -20.82 8.12
N ASP A 28 45.25 -21.11 9.42
CA ASP A 28 45.35 -20.12 10.51
C ASP A 28 46.47 -20.50 11.51
N ARG A 29 47.62 -21.01 11.03
CA ARG A 29 48.71 -21.64 11.82
C ARG A 29 49.10 -20.95 13.13
N GLU A 30 49.25 -19.63 13.12
CA GLU A 30 49.66 -18.87 14.32
C GLU A 30 48.57 -18.86 15.40
N ILE A 31 47.31 -18.79 14.98
CA ILE A 31 46.15 -18.78 15.88
C ILE A 31 45.85 -20.21 16.33
N SER A 32 45.84 -21.16 15.41
CA SER A 32 45.50 -22.57 15.67
C SER A 32 46.48 -23.23 16.64
N ARG A 33 47.79 -22.92 16.56
CA ARG A 33 48.81 -23.40 17.52
C ARG A 33 48.47 -23.08 18.97
N ARG A 34 47.77 -21.96 19.22
CA ARG A 34 47.33 -21.54 20.55
C ARG A 34 45.92 -22.02 20.88
N ALA A 35 44.99 -21.88 19.94
CA ALA A 35 43.58 -22.14 20.16
C ALA A 35 43.27 -23.64 20.24
N MET A 36 43.90 -24.49 19.42
CA MET A 36 43.58 -25.93 19.39
C MET A 36 43.86 -26.64 20.73
N PRO A 37 45.04 -26.46 21.39
CA PRO A 37 45.24 -27.00 22.73
C PRO A 37 44.22 -26.45 23.75
N GLY A 38 43.80 -25.19 23.61
CA GLY A 38 42.77 -24.57 24.44
C GLY A 38 41.40 -25.21 24.26
N VAL A 39 40.96 -25.41 23.02
CA VAL A 39 39.69 -26.07 22.68
C VAL A 39 39.67 -27.53 23.14
N ILE A 40 40.75 -28.28 22.92
CA ILE A 40 40.84 -29.70 23.34
C ILE A 40 40.82 -29.78 24.87
N LYS A 41 41.58 -28.92 25.56
CA LYS A 41 41.56 -28.81 27.02
C LYS A 41 40.18 -28.42 27.54
N TYR A 42 39.49 -27.52 26.86
CA TYR A 42 38.12 -27.13 27.19
C TYR A 42 37.15 -28.32 27.07
N ALA A 43 37.21 -29.06 25.96
CA ALA A 43 36.39 -30.25 25.74
C ALA A 43 36.68 -31.35 26.79
N PHE A 44 37.95 -31.59 27.13
CA PHE A 44 38.36 -32.56 28.14
C PHE A 44 37.87 -32.16 29.54
N ASN A 45 38.08 -30.90 29.95
CA ASN A 45 37.66 -30.39 31.26
C ASN A 45 36.14 -30.44 31.45
N ARG A 46 35.36 -30.40 30.35
CA ARG A 46 33.90 -30.52 30.36
C ARG A 46 33.40 -31.96 30.17
N GLY A 47 34.30 -32.95 30.12
CA GLY A 47 33.96 -34.36 29.98
C GLY A 47 33.38 -34.74 28.61
N ILE A 48 33.65 -33.94 27.58
CA ILE A 48 33.18 -34.20 26.20
C ILE A 48 34.07 -35.23 25.49
N ILE A 49 35.36 -35.23 25.82
CA ILE A 49 36.35 -36.20 25.32
C ILE A 49 37.04 -36.89 26.50
N GLU A 50 37.39 -38.16 26.33
CA GLU A 50 37.96 -39.00 27.40
C GLU A 50 39.45 -38.73 27.66
N THR A 51 40.18 -38.26 26.65
CA THR A 51 41.60 -37.90 26.79
C THR A 51 41.85 -36.52 26.20
N ASN A 52 42.75 -35.75 26.82
CA ASN A 52 43.16 -34.43 26.34
C ASN A 52 44.14 -34.54 25.15
N THR A 53 43.68 -35.12 24.05
CA THR A 53 44.49 -35.35 22.83
C THR A 53 43.74 -34.91 21.58
N GLU A 54 44.48 -34.52 20.54
CA GLU A 54 43.91 -34.17 19.23
C GLU A 54 43.13 -35.35 18.63
N ALA A 55 43.66 -36.58 18.75
CA ALA A 55 43.02 -37.79 18.25
C ALA A 55 41.63 -38.03 18.90
N ALA A 56 41.50 -37.81 20.21
CA ALA A 56 40.21 -37.94 20.89
C ALA A 56 39.21 -36.86 20.48
N PHE A 57 39.68 -35.65 20.16
CA PHE A 57 38.81 -34.58 19.66
C PHE A 57 38.35 -34.84 18.21
N VAL A 58 39.24 -35.35 17.35
CA VAL A 58 38.88 -35.75 15.99
C VAL A 58 37.88 -36.90 16.01
N ALA A 59 38.11 -37.93 16.82
CA ALA A 59 37.16 -39.03 17.00
C ALA A 59 35.79 -38.55 17.53
N PHE A 60 35.78 -37.52 18.39
CA PHE A 60 34.55 -36.86 18.82
C PHE A 60 33.82 -36.18 17.65
N LEU A 61 34.53 -35.45 16.79
CA LEU A 61 33.94 -34.84 15.59
C LEU A 61 33.41 -35.93 14.65
N GLU A 62 34.18 -36.96 14.32
CA GLU A 62 33.75 -38.06 13.45
C GLU A 62 32.48 -38.76 13.93
N LYS A 63 32.35 -38.95 15.25
CA LYS A 63 31.19 -39.62 15.86
C LYS A 63 29.93 -38.74 15.90
N ASN A 64 30.08 -37.42 15.98
CA ASN A 64 28.96 -36.49 16.27
C ASN A 64 28.64 -35.50 15.13
N CYS A 65 29.50 -35.36 14.14
CA CYS A 65 29.21 -34.61 12.92
C CYS A 65 28.11 -35.33 12.14
N LYS A 66 26.98 -34.66 11.93
CA LYS A 66 25.95 -35.12 10.98
C LYS A 66 26.26 -34.52 9.60
N PRO A 67 26.06 -35.24 8.49
CA PRO A 67 26.06 -34.61 7.18
C PRO A 67 24.98 -33.52 7.16
N ASP A 68 25.33 -32.36 6.62
CA ASP A 68 24.51 -31.14 6.62
C ASP A 68 23.04 -31.45 6.28
N ASP A 69 22.13 -31.24 7.23
CA ASP A 69 20.71 -31.07 6.91
C ASP A 69 20.63 -29.88 5.95
N GLU A 70 19.81 -29.93 4.89
CA GLU A 70 19.70 -28.94 3.80
C GLU A 70 19.24 -27.51 4.22
N ARG A 71 19.51 -27.08 5.46
CA ARG A 71 19.21 -25.75 5.98
C ARG A 71 20.21 -24.74 5.45
N LYS A 72 19.79 -24.02 4.41
CA LYS A 72 20.49 -22.83 3.92
C LYS A 72 20.28 -21.64 4.86
N LEU A 73 21.23 -20.71 4.88
CA LEU A 73 21.00 -19.40 5.49
C LEU A 73 19.77 -18.73 4.84
N PRO A 74 18.96 -17.97 5.60
CA PRO A 74 17.89 -17.15 5.04
C PRO A 74 18.41 -16.23 3.94
N VAL A 75 17.66 -16.13 2.84
CA VAL A 75 18.01 -15.26 1.70
C VAL A 75 18.08 -13.81 2.20
N GLY A 76 19.24 -13.16 1.99
CA GLY A 76 19.48 -11.78 2.41
C GLY A 76 19.99 -11.61 3.84
N LEU A 77 20.29 -12.68 4.59
CA LEU A 77 20.89 -12.57 5.92
C LEU A 77 22.28 -11.92 5.84
N THR A 78 22.50 -10.83 6.57
CA THR A 78 23.78 -10.11 6.62
C THR A 78 24.54 -10.37 7.92
N PHE A 79 25.82 -10.00 7.96
CA PHE A 79 26.61 -10.03 9.19
C PHE A 79 26.04 -9.16 10.32
N SER A 80 25.37 -8.06 9.97
CA SER A 80 24.69 -7.21 10.96
C SER A 80 23.54 -7.96 11.63
N ASP A 81 22.76 -8.73 10.86
CA ASP A 81 21.64 -9.50 11.39
C ASP A 81 22.09 -10.61 12.34
N VAL A 82 23.23 -11.26 12.03
CA VAL A 82 23.86 -12.25 12.92
C VAL A 82 24.26 -11.63 14.25
N LEU A 83 24.85 -10.43 14.24
CA LEU A 83 25.22 -9.71 15.45
C LEU A 83 24.00 -9.27 16.26
N GLU A 84 22.94 -8.81 15.61
CA GLU A 84 21.70 -8.41 16.27
C GLU A 84 21.00 -9.60 16.93
N LYS A 85 20.93 -10.73 16.23
CA LYS A 85 20.34 -11.96 16.76
C LYS A 85 21.06 -12.40 18.03
N MET A 86 22.38 -12.25 18.06
CA MET A 86 23.22 -12.59 19.20
C MET A 86 23.22 -11.53 20.33
N ALA A 87 23.10 -10.25 19.98
CA ALA A 87 23.06 -9.13 20.92
C ALA A 87 21.76 -9.11 21.72
N GLY A 88 20.63 -9.40 21.08
CA GLY A 88 19.30 -9.18 21.68
C GLY A 88 19.18 -7.72 22.15
N ASN A 89 19.00 -7.53 23.46
CA ASN A 89 18.87 -6.20 24.09
C ASN A 89 20.22 -5.60 24.57
N LEU A 90 21.36 -6.24 24.30
CA LEU A 90 22.67 -5.79 24.79
C LEU A 90 23.25 -4.68 23.91
N SER A 91 23.98 -3.75 24.54
CA SER A 91 24.82 -2.79 23.81
C SER A 91 25.98 -3.50 23.10
N VAL A 92 26.51 -2.89 22.03
CA VAL A 92 27.63 -3.45 21.25
C VAL A 92 28.86 -3.70 22.14
N ASN A 93 29.14 -2.82 23.10
CA ASN A 93 30.25 -2.99 24.04
C ASN A 93 30.02 -4.16 25.01
N ALA A 94 28.78 -4.36 25.48
CA ALA A 94 28.43 -5.50 26.33
C ALA A 94 28.51 -6.82 25.54
N LEU A 95 28.12 -6.82 24.26
CA LEU A 95 28.29 -7.97 23.39
C LEU A 95 29.78 -8.33 23.18
N ILE A 96 30.64 -7.33 22.91
CA ILE A 96 32.07 -7.54 22.75
C ILE A 96 32.66 -8.18 24.01
N ALA A 97 32.33 -7.66 25.19
CA ALA A 97 32.78 -8.23 26.47
C ALA A 97 32.35 -9.70 26.64
N GLN A 98 31.12 -10.07 26.23
CA GLN A 98 30.67 -11.47 26.28
C GLN A 98 31.44 -12.38 25.30
N LEU A 99 31.76 -11.86 24.12
CA LEU A 99 32.52 -12.62 23.13
C LEU A 99 33.99 -12.75 23.54
N GLU A 100 34.57 -11.77 24.23
CA GLU A 100 35.92 -11.84 24.80
C GLU A 100 36.07 -12.89 25.91
N VAL A 101 35.03 -13.12 26.71
CA VAL A 101 35.01 -14.26 27.67
C VAL A 101 35.13 -15.58 26.91
N THR A 102 34.34 -15.73 25.86
CA THR A 102 34.35 -16.94 25.00
C THR A 102 35.69 -17.10 24.29
N ALA A 103 36.27 -15.99 23.80
CA ALA A 103 37.59 -15.98 23.18
C ALA A 103 38.67 -16.50 24.14
N ARG A 104 38.66 -16.04 25.40
CA ARG A 104 39.60 -16.48 26.44
C ARG A 104 39.43 -17.96 26.79
N GLU A 105 38.19 -18.43 26.96
CA GLU A 105 37.91 -19.83 27.27
C GLU A 105 38.44 -20.79 26.20
N LEU A 106 38.32 -20.42 24.92
CA LEU A 106 38.77 -21.22 23.78
C LEU A 106 40.20 -20.89 23.33
N SER A 107 40.91 -20.01 24.05
CA SER A 107 42.25 -19.53 23.68
C SER A 107 42.34 -18.92 22.26
N LEU A 108 41.24 -18.31 21.80
CA LEU A 108 41.13 -17.57 20.54
C LEU A 108 41.55 -16.09 20.72
N PRO A 109 41.87 -15.36 19.64
CA PRO A 109 42.32 -13.97 19.71
C PRO A 109 41.24 -13.03 20.28
N GLU A 110 41.70 -11.95 20.91
CA GLU A 110 40.84 -10.88 21.40
C GLU A 110 40.08 -10.17 20.26
N ILE A 111 38.87 -9.71 20.59
CA ILE A 111 37.95 -9.13 19.64
C ILE A 111 38.04 -7.61 19.73
N GLN A 112 38.51 -6.98 18.66
CA GLN A 112 38.62 -5.53 18.60
C GLN A 112 37.34 -4.93 17.98
N ALA A 113 36.75 -3.92 18.63
CA ALA A 113 35.55 -3.22 18.12
C ALA A 113 35.68 -2.74 16.65
N PRO A 114 36.83 -2.18 16.20
CA PRO A 114 37.01 -1.81 14.79
C PRO A 114 36.84 -2.98 13.79
N MET A 115 37.13 -4.21 14.20
CA MET A 115 36.96 -5.40 13.35
C MET A 115 35.49 -5.68 13.08
N ILE A 116 34.64 -5.55 14.11
CA ILE A 116 33.18 -5.70 13.99
C ILE A 116 32.61 -4.60 13.11
N THR A 117 33.02 -3.35 13.32
CA THR A 117 32.58 -2.22 12.48
C THR A 117 32.94 -2.43 11.00
N ARG A 118 34.18 -2.88 10.71
CA ARG A 118 34.62 -3.16 9.34
C ARG A 118 33.83 -4.29 8.70
N LEU A 119 33.52 -5.36 9.43
CA LEU A 119 32.71 -6.48 8.91
C LEU A 119 31.24 -6.11 8.71
N LYS A 120 30.68 -5.19 9.51
CA LYS A 120 29.35 -4.62 9.29
C LYS A 120 29.29 -3.76 8.02
N GLN A 121 30.34 -2.99 7.76
CA GLN A 121 30.43 -2.11 6.58
C GLN A 121 30.68 -2.89 5.30
N ARG A 122 31.59 -3.88 5.35
CA ARG A 122 31.93 -4.73 4.23
C ARG A 122 32.30 -6.11 4.74
N PHE A 123 31.42 -7.08 4.51
CA PHE A 123 31.68 -8.46 4.90
C PHE A 123 32.75 -9.09 4.01
N LEU A 124 34.00 -9.05 4.48
CA LEU A 124 35.16 -9.68 3.83
C LEU A 124 35.98 -10.45 4.85
N ILE A 125 36.03 -11.78 4.72
CA ILE A 125 36.72 -12.69 5.64
C ILE A 125 38.13 -13.04 5.13
N ASN A 126 38.94 -12.01 4.94
CA ASN A 126 40.28 -12.13 4.36
C ASN A 126 41.42 -12.26 5.39
N THR A 127 41.14 -12.20 6.70
CA THR A 127 42.17 -12.32 7.74
C THR A 127 41.89 -13.45 8.73
N PRO A 128 42.94 -14.11 9.27
CA PRO A 128 42.80 -15.13 10.31
C PRO A 128 42.00 -14.66 11.55
N LYS A 129 42.18 -13.41 11.97
CA LYS A 129 41.45 -12.82 13.11
C LYS A 129 39.94 -12.71 12.84
N LYS A 130 39.52 -12.37 11.62
CA LYS A 130 38.11 -12.32 11.23
C LYS A 130 37.48 -13.72 11.16
N ARG A 131 38.23 -14.71 10.66
CA ARG A 131 37.81 -16.13 10.70
C ARG A 131 37.65 -16.64 12.13
N ALA A 132 38.58 -16.29 13.02
CA ALA A 132 38.48 -16.62 14.44
C ALA A 132 37.26 -15.96 15.11
N LEU A 133 36.95 -14.70 14.76
CA LEU A 133 35.73 -14.04 15.23
C LEU A 133 34.48 -14.82 14.83
N LEU A 134 34.33 -15.24 13.57
CA LEU A 134 33.17 -16.05 13.14
C LEU A 134 33.05 -17.37 13.90
N ARG A 135 34.18 -18.01 14.24
CA ARG A 135 34.17 -19.21 15.10
C ARG A 135 33.64 -18.90 16.51
N ILE A 136 34.04 -17.78 17.10
CA ILE A 136 33.51 -17.33 18.39
C ILE A 136 32.01 -17.04 18.30
N LEU A 137 31.56 -16.42 17.19
CA LEU A 137 30.14 -16.16 16.96
C LEU A 137 29.34 -17.46 16.84
N ALA A 138 29.81 -18.42 16.04
CA ALA A 138 29.17 -19.72 15.87
C ALA A 138 29.03 -20.46 17.21
N PHE A 139 30.10 -20.46 18.03
CA PHE A 139 30.06 -21.05 19.38
C PHE A 139 28.98 -20.40 20.24
N LYS A 140 28.93 -19.07 20.28
CA LYS A 140 28.01 -18.33 21.16
C LYS A 140 26.56 -18.38 20.68
N LEU A 141 26.36 -18.41 19.36
CA LEU A 141 25.05 -18.59 18.73
C LEU A 141 24.48 -19.96 19.09
N ALA A 142 25.28 -21.03 19.01
CA ALA A 142 24.83 -22.37 19.38
C ALA A 142 24.45 -22.49 20.87
N GLN A 143 25.08 -21.70 21.75
CA GLN A 143 24.68 -21.63 23.17
C GLN A 143 23.37 -20.86 23.40
N LYS A 144 23.15 -19.74 22.70
CA LYS A 144 21.96 -18.88 22.91
C LYS A 144 20.74 -19.30 22.09
N HIS A 145 20.98 -19.82 20.89
CA HIS A 145 19.97 -20.13 19.87
C HIS A 145 20.31 -21.47 19.17
N PRO A 146 20.21 -22.60 19.89
CA PRO A 146 20.59 -23.91 19.36
C PRO A 146 19.79 -24.33 18.11
N ASP A 147 18.59 -23.80 17.92
CA ASP A 147 17.70 -24.15 16.80
C ASP A 147 18.17 -23.61 15.43
N LEU A 148 19.01 -22.58 15.42
CA LEU A 148 19.43 -21.89 14.18
C LEU A 148 20.44 -22.70 13.36
N ASN A 149 21.30 -23.47 14.03
CA ASN A 149 22.41 -24.23 13.40
C ASN A 149 23.31 -23.37 12.49
N TRP A 150 23.54 -22.10 12.82
CA TRP A 150 24.42 -21.21 12.05
C TRP A 150 25.89 -21.46 12.42
N HIS A 151 26.43 -22.59 11.96
CA HIS A 151 27.82 -22.98 12.19
C HIS A 151 28.80 -22.16 11.35
N TYR A 152 30.08 -22.28 11.69
CA TYR A 152 31.17 -21.52 11.08
C TYR A 152 31.16 -21.53 9.54
N GLU A 153 30.97 -22.69 8.92
CA GLU A 153 30.98 -22.83 7.45
C GLU A 153 29.80 -22.12 6.77
N LEU A 154 28.60 -22.11 7.38
CA LEU A 154 27.48 -21.31 6.88
C LEU A 154 27.75 -19.81 7.04
N LEU A 155 28.29 -19.38 8.18
CA LEU A 155 28.62 -17.96 8.40
C LEU A 155 29.69 -17.43 7.43
N LEU A 156 30.54 -18.29 6.86
CA LEU A 156 31.45 -17.90 5.78
C LEU A 156 30.74 -17.56 4.47
N GLN A 157 29.53 -18.11 4.26
CA GLN A 157 28.74 -17.93 3.03
C GLN A 157 27.80 -16.71 3.09
N LEU A 158 27.86 -15.91 4.16
CA LEU A 158 27.11 -14.66 4.21
C LEU A 158 27.49 -13.81 2.98
N PRO A 159 26.49 -13.24 2.26
CA PRO A 159 26.76 -12.46 1.07
C PRO A 159 27.71 -11.31 1.41
N GLU A 160 28.70 -11.07 0.53
CA GLU A 160 29.41 -9.80 0.59
C GLU A 160 28.36 -8.70 0.57
N SER A 161 28.49 -7.71 1.43
CA SER A 161 27.55 -6.58 1.53
C SER A 161 27.53 -5.68 0.27
N SER A 162 27.89 -6.24 -0.90
CA SER A 162 28.21 -5.56 -2.15
C SER A 162 27.73 -6.36 -3.37
N GLU A 163 26.44 -6.63 -3.46
CA GLU A 163 25.77 -6.65 -4.77
C GLU A 163 24.70 -5.56 -4.76
N ASN A 164 24.94 -4.53 -5.58
CA ASN A 164 24.14 -3.32 -5.83
C ASN A 164 24.15 -2.21 -4.78
N ILE A 165 25.33 -1.72 -4.41
CA ILE A 165 25.49 -0.30 -4.06
C ILE A 165 26.42 0.30 -5.11
N ALA A 166 25.83 0.90 -6.15
CA ALA A 166 26.44 2.04 -6.81
C ALA A 166 26.85 3.01 -5.69
N GLU A 167 28.11 3.45 -5.66
CA GLU A 167 28.67 4.42 -4.72
C GLU A 167 27.61 5.21 -3.92
N ASN A 168 27.21 4.70 -2.75
CA ASN A 168 26.26 5.38 -1.88
C ASN A 168 26.97 6.63 -1.33
N HIS A 169 26.84 7.74 -2.04
CA HIS A 169 26.61 9.01 -1.36
C HIS A 169 25.40 8.74 -0.46
N GLN A 170 25.62 8.64 0.86
CA GLN A 170 24.51 8.61 1.81
C GLN A 170 23.71 9.88 1.54
N GLU A 171 22.56 9.73 0.90
CA GLU A 171 21.76 10.86 0.43
C GLU A 171 21.50 11.79 1.63
N THR A 172 22.03 13.01 1.55
CA THR A 172 21.99 13.98 2.66
C THR A 172 20.66 14.71 2.73
N ALA A 173 19.79 14.48 1.76
CA ALA A 173 18.49 15.09 1.64
C ALA A 173 17.34 14.07 1.63
N GLY A 174 16.16 14.55 1.97
CA GLY A 174 14.95 13.74 1.93
C GLY A 174 13.83 14.39 2.72
N VAL A 175 12.97 13.54 3.27
CA VAL A 175 11.79 13.96 4.02
C VAL A 175 11.98 13.61 5.49
N THR A 176 11.82 14.60 6.37
CA THR A 176 11.75 14.41 7.82
C THR A 176 10.31 14.65 8.28
N ILE A 177 9.74 13.71 9.02
CA ILE A 177 8.48 13.89 9.75
C ILE A 177 8.73 13.91 11.24
N THR A 178 8.15 14.89 11.91
CA THR A 178 8.21 15.11 13.34
C THR A 178 6.83 14.93 13.93
N PHE A 179 6.73 14.14 15.00
CA PHE A 179 5.54 14.00 15.84
C PHE A 179 5.83 14.64 17.19
N HIS A 180 5.05 15.65 17.57
CA HIS A 180 5.22 16.40 18.79
C HIS A 180 3.93 16.37 19.62
N LEU A 181 4.01 15.87 20.85
CA LEU A 181 2.90 15.93 21.81
C LEU A 181 2.95 17.26 22.57
N GLN A 182 1.86 18.01 22.48
CA GLN A 182 1.73 19.32 23.11
C GLN A 182 0.52 19.34 24.05
N GLY A 183 0.74 19.70 25.31
CA GLY A 183 -0.34 19.98 26.26
C GLY A 183 -0.84 21.42 26.09
N GLN A 184 -2.16 21.59 25.97
CA GLN A 184 -2.84 22.89 25.97
C GLN A 184 -3.77 23.00 27.19
N GLY A 185 -3.26 22.65 28.37
CA GLY A 185 -4.00 22.67 29.63
C GLY A 185 -3.93 21.34 30.37
N ASP A 186 -3.88 20.23 29.63
CA ASP A 186 -3.59 18.90 30.18
C ASP A 186 -2.10 18.58 30.09
N ILE A 187 -1.60 17.82 31.06
CA ILE A 187 -0.20 17.37 31.11
C ILE A 187 -0.03 16.15 30.20
N ILE A 188 1.00 16.16 29.36
CA ILE A 188 1.44 14.97 28.61
C ILE A 188 2.08 14.00 29.60
N VAL A 189 1.49 12.82 29.75
CA VAL A 189 1.96 11.80 30.70
C VAL A 189 2.90 10.79 30.01
N PRO A 190 3.75 10.06 30.76
CA PRO A 190 4.62 9.04 30.18
C PRO A 190 3.89 7.97 29.35
N ALA A 191 2.64 7.67 29.69
CA ALA A 191 1.80 6.75 28.93
C ALA A 191 1.48 7.28 27.51
N ASP A 192 1.30 8.59 27.34
CA ASP A 192 1.04 9.21 26.04
C ASP A 192 2.27 9.09 25.12
N VAL A 193 3.46 9.30 25.70
CA VAL A 193 4.75 9.17 24.98
C VAL A 193 5.03 7.71 24.60
N ALA A 194 4.77 6.78 25.52
CA ALA A 194 4.90 5.35 25.25
C ALA A 194 3.92 4.87 24.17
N TRP A 195 2.66 5.36 24.22
CA TRP A 195 1.66 5.11 23.19
C TRP A 195 2.15 5.59 21.82
N LEU A 196 2.64 6.82 21.72
CA LEU A 196 3.09 7.41 20.45
C LEU A 196 4.22 6.58 19.82
N LYS A 197 5.20 6.17 20.62
CA LYS A 197 6.32 5.34 20.15
C LYS A 197 5.88 3.97 19.63
N ASN A 198 4.99 3.30 20.36
CA ASN A 198 4.50 1.98 20.00
C ASN A 198 3.63 2.05 18.74
N GLU A 199 2.66 2.97 18.69
CA GLU A 199 1.77 3.15 17.55
C GLU A 199 2.52 3.58 16.28
N LEU A 200 3.56 4.41 16.41
CA LEU A 200 4.38 4.78 15.25
C LEU A 200 5.10 3.55 14.67
N SER A 201 5.59 2.66 15.53
CA SER A 201 6.21 1.41 15.11
C SER A 201 5.20 0.49 14.42
N ASP A 202 4.01 0.33 15.00
CA ASP A 202 2.93 -0.49 14.45
C ASP A 202 2.38 0.09 13.15
N CYS A 203 2.38 1.42 13.00
CA CYS A 203 1.99 2.11 11.78
C CYS A 203 2.93 1.80 10.61
N ILE A 204 4.25 1.78 10.84
CA ILE A 204 5.24 1.46 9.81
C ILE A 204 5.04 0.02 9.30
N GLU A 205 4.79 -0.92 10.21
CA GLU A 205 4.53 -2.32 9.90
C GLU A 205 3.19 -2.51 9.15
N TYR A 206 2.14 -1.85 9.64
CA TYR A 206 0.81 -1.94 9.04
C TYR A 206 0.80 -1.43 7.59
N LEU A 207 1.50 -0.32 7.32
CA LEU A 207 1.62 0.26 5.98
C LEU A 207 2.63 -0.49 5.09
N ARG A 208 3.28 -1.55 5.60
CA ARG A 208 4.31 -2.34 4.91
C ARG A 208 5.47 -1.50 4.38
N LEU A 209 5.91 -0.55 5.18
CA LEU A 209 6.95 0.40 4.81
C LEU A 209 8.35 -0.06 5.26
N GLU A 210 8.52 -1.29 5.75
CA GLU A 210 9.77 -1.77 6.37
C GLU A 210 10.96 -1.75 5.41
N ASN A 211 10.71 -1.92 4.11
CA ASN A 211 11.71 -1.84 3.05
C ASN A 211 12.16 -0.39 2.74
N HIS A 212 11.40 0.61 3.19
CA HIS A 212 11.64 2.03 2.91
C HIS A 212 11.93 2.85 4.18
N LEU A 213 11.44 2.38 5.32
CA LEU A 213 11.47 3.03 6.62
C LEU A 213 11.61 1.95 7.70
N HIS A 214 12.79 1.87 8.32
CA HIS A 214 13.03 0.90 9.38
C HIS A 214 12.61 1.47 10.74
N LYS A 215 11.97 0.66 11.61
CA LYS A 215 11.53 1.07 12.97
C LYS A 215 12.64 1.65 13.87
N LYS A 216 13.90 1.36 13.53
CA LYS A 216 15.11 1.84 14.22
C LYS A 216 15.47 3.30 13.88
N VAL A 217 14.82 3.88 12.88
CA VAL A 217 15.03 5.28 12.43
C VAL A 217 14.18 6.26 13.24
N ILE A 218 13.36 5.79 14.19
CA ILE A 218 12.61 6.66 15.10
C ILE A 218 13.60 7.31 16.09
N GLU A 219 13.97 8.56 15.80
CA GLU A 219 14.82 9.38 16.64
C GLU A 219 13.96 10.07 17.70
N THR A 220 14.23 9.83 19.00
CA THR A 220 13.57 10.57 20.08
C THR A 220 14.30 11.90 20.30
N ILE A 221 13.57 13.02 20.23
CA ILE A 221 14.10 14.38 20.44
C ILE A 221 13.43 14.97 21.69
N GLY A 222 14.19 15.08 22.77
CA GLY A 222 13.64 15.51 24.06
C GLY A 222 12.63 14.51 24.62
N ALA A 223 11.63 14.98 25.37
CA ALA A 223 10.70 14.12 26.10
C ALA A 223 9.41 13.76 25.32
N THR A 224 8.96 14.63 24.41
CA THR A 224 7.63 14.53 23.77
C THR A 224 7.67 14.57 22.25
N THR A 225 8.86 14.49 21.63
CA THR A 225 9.03 14.61 20.18
C THR A 225 9.74 13.40 19.58
N PHE A 226 9.27 12.95 18.42
CA PHE A 226 9.84 11.85 17.66
C PHE A 226 10.02 12.25 16.19
N ASN A 227 11.20 11.96 15.65
CA ASN A 227 11.53 12.21 14.26
C ASN A 227 11.71 10.90 13.49
N LEU A 228 11.28 10.92 12.23
CA LEU A 228 11.52 9.85 11.27
C LEU A 228 12.03 10.48 9.97
N ARG A 229 13.08 9.90 9.39
CA ARG A 229 13.72 10.42 8.18
C ARG A 229 13.69 9.38 7.07
N THR A 230 13.30 9.81 5.88
CA THR A 230 13.32 9.01 4.64
C THR A 230 14.19 9.69 3.60
N PRO A 231 15.23 9.04 3.07
CA PRO A 231 16.06 9.63 2.01
C PRO A 231 15.25 9.81 0.72
N LYS A 232 15.61 10.83 -0.08
CA LYS A 232 15.10 10.96 -1.46
C LYS A 232 15.80 9.98 -2.41
N LYS A 233 15.32 9.91 -3.66
CA LYS A 233 16.05 9.24 -4.74
C LYS A 233 17.31 10.04 -5.13
N PRO A 234 18.40 9.37 -5.54
CA PRO A 234 19.62 10.05 -5.98
C PRO A 234 19.37 11.08 -7.07
N GLY A 235 20.02 12.24 -6.97
CA GLY A 235 19.93 13.33 -7.96
C GLY A 235 19.93 14.72 -7.33
N ALA A 236 19.50 15.74 -8.07
CA ALA A 236 19.53 17.13 -7.63
C ALA A 236 18.67 17.38 -6.37
N LEU A 237 19.14 18.26 -5.47
CA LEU A 237 18.47 18.56 -4.20
C LEU A 237 17.08 19.20 -4.40
N ASP A 238 16.98 20.07 -5.39
CA ASP A 238 15.84 20.92 -5.72
C ASP A 238 14.83 20.26 -6.67
N GLU A 239 15.08 19.02 -7.10
CA GLU A 239 14.18 18.27 -7.98
C GLU A 239 13.06 17.55 -7.19
N PRO A 240 11.80 18.05 -7.21
CA PRO A 240 10.73 17.51 -6.36
C PRO A 240 10.35 16.06 -6.72
N ARG A 241 10.55 15.65 -7.98
CA ARG A 241 10.20 14.30 -8.45
C ARG A 241 10.99 13.20 -7.72
N LEU A 242 12.17 13.52 -7.20
CA LEU A 242 13.01 12.57 -6.47
C LEU A 242 12.49 12.26 -5.05
N TYR A 243 11.59 13.09 -4.52
CA TYR A 243 11.00 12.93 -3.19
C TYR A 243 9.67 12.18 -3.21
N ASN A 244 9.15 11.81 -4.40
CA ASN A 244 7.76 11.37 -4.59
C ASN A 244 7.32 10.22 -3.67
N GLU A 245 8.17 9.21 -3.51
CA GLU A 245 7.91 8.03 -2.69
C GLU A 245 8.07 8.34 -1.21
N ALA A 246 9.10 9.12 -0.86
CA ALA A 246 9.38 9.52 0.52
C ALA A 246 8.24 10.38 1.10
N ILE A 247 7.81 11.41 0.36
CA ILE A 247 6.75 12.33 0.79
C ILE A 247 5.41 11.61 0.92
N ARG A 248 5.08 10.73 -0.03
CA ARG A 248 3.84 9.92 0.00
C ARG A 248 3.81 9.01 1.23
N ASN A 249 4.89 8.26 1.47
CA ASN A 249 4.95 7.33 2.59
C ASN A 249 4.84 8.07 3.93
N VAL A 250 5.53 9.21 4.06
CA VAL A 250 5.47 10.06 5.25
C VAL A 250 4.07 10.63 5.49
N ILE A 251 3.38 11.11 4.45
CA ILE A 251 2.01 11.62 4.58
C ILE A 251 1.02 10.50 4.93
N ALA A 252 1.23 9.27 4.43
CA ALA A 252 0.43 8.12 4.84
C ALA A 252 0.59 7.78 6.33
N ILE A 253 1.81 7.89 6.87
CA ILE A 253 2.05 7.75 8.32
C ILE A 253 1.37 8.90 9.08
N ALA A 254 1.47 10.14 8.58
CA ALA A 254 0.84 11.29 9.20
C ALA A 254 -0.69 11.11 9.31
N HIS A 255 -1.35 10.64 8.23
CA HIS A 255 -2.77 10.30 8.21
C HIS A 255 -3.14 9.27 9.29
N GLN A 256 -2.41 8.15 9.32
CA GLN A 256 -2.65 7.07 10.28
C GLN A 256 -2.47 7.55 11.73
N MET A 257 -1.34 8.20 12.03
CA MET A 257 -1.04 8.65 13.39
C MET A 257 -2.00 9.72 13.87
N ALA A 258 -2.39 10.66 13.00
CA ALA A 258 -3.35 11.70 13.34
C ALA A 258 -4.72 11.13 13.70
N ALA A 259 -5.23 10.17 12.91
CA ALA A 259 -6.51 9.53 13.20
C ALA A 259 -6.45 8.62 14.44
N ARG A 260 -5.35 7.87 14.62
CA ARG A 260 -5.16 7.01 15.80
C ARG A 260 -5.08 7.80 17.10
N TRP A 261 -4.48 9.00 17.09
CA TRP A 261 -4.46 9.88 18.25
C TRP A 261 -5.87 10.28 18.70
N LEU A 262 -6.74 10.61 17.75
CA LEU A 262 -8.14 10.98 18.03
C LEU A 262 -8.96 9.79 18.57
N LEU A 263 -8.54 8.55 18.28
CA LEU A 263 -9.16 7.32 18.75
C LEU A 263 -8.53 6.77 20.04
N TYR A 264 -7.38 7.29 20.47
CA TYR A 264 -6.69 6.85 21.67
C TYR A 264 -7.50 7.19 22.92
N ALA A 265 -7.76 6.21 23.79
CA ALA A 265 -8.66 6.38 24.93
C ALA A 265 -8.25 7.49 25.91
N ALA A 266 -6.96 7.83 26.04
CA ALA A 266 -6.47 8.88 26.93
C ALA A 266 -6.19 10.23 26.24
N SER A 267 -6.48 10.35 24.94
CA SER A 267 -6.43 11.66 24.27
C SER A 267 -7.55 12.58 24.80
N SER A 268 -7.35 13.88 24.69
CA SER A 268 -8.35 14.90 25.06
C SER A 268 -8.22 16.09 24.13
N PRO A 269 -9.25 16.95 23.99
CA PRO A 269 -9.12 18.22 23.27
C PRO A 269 -8.00 19.14 23.78
N GLN A 270 -7.52 18.92 25.01
CA GLN A 270 -6.43 19.67 25.63
C GLN A 270 -5.06 19.02 25.42
N LYS A 271 -4.97 17.86 24.76
CA LYS A 271 -3.70 17.23 24.35
C LYS A 271 -3.65 17.11 22.84
N LYS A 272 -2.62 17.70 22.23
CA LYS A 272 -2.47 17.78 20.78
C LYS A 272 -1.36 16.89 20.27
N LEU A 273 -1.58 16.31 19.09
CA LEU A 273 -0.53 15.72 18.27
C LEU A 273 -0.23 16.65 17.10
N ILE A 274 0.92 17.31 17.15
CA ILE A 274 1.40 18.16 16.07
C ILE A 274 2.34 17.36 15.19
N ILE A 275 2.07 17.32 13.89
CA ILE A 275 2.86 16.60 12.90
C ILE A 275 3.45 17.62 11.92
N ILE A 276 4.77 17.66 11.80
CA ILE A 276 5.48 18.59 10.89
C ILE A 276 6.28 17.78 9.88
N ILE A 277 6.12 18.08 8.60
CA ILE A 277 6.82 17.44 7.49
C ILE A 277 7.74 18.48 6.84
N TYR A 278 9.03 18.21 6.93
CA TYR A 278 10.10 18.97 6.32
C TYR A 278 10.68 18.19 5.14
N THR A 279 10.97 18.87 4.04
CA THR A 279 11.70 18.30 2.90
C THR A 279 12.91 19.17 2.58
N GLY A 280 14.07 18.54 2.39
CA GLY A 280 15.33 19.23 2.11
C GLY A 280 16.53 18.51 2.74
N LEU A 281 17.55 19.27 3.10
CA LEU A 281 18.74 18.75 3.77
C LEU A 281 18.39 18.25 5.18
N MET A 282 18.75 17.01 5.48
CA MET A 282 18.40 16.39 6.77
C MET A 282 19.04 17.10 7.96
N ALA A 283 20.21 17.72 7.76
CA ALA A 283 20.90 18.51 8.77
C ALA A 283 20.09 19.75 9.22
N ASP A 284 19.32 20.34 8.30
CA ASP A 284 18.55 21.57 8.55
C ASP A 284 17.16 21.29 9.13
N SER A 285 16.71 20.03 9.10
CA SER A 285 15.37 19.63 9.53
C SER A 285 15.05 20.06 10.97
N ASN A 286 15.89 19.67 11.94
CA ASN A 286 15.68 19.94 13.36
C ASN A 286 15.58 21.45 13.68
N PRO A 287 16.53 22.32 13.27
CA PRO A 287 16.44 23.74 13.58
C PRO A 287 15.22 24.41 12.93
N THR A 288 14.84 24.02 11.70
CA THR A 288 13.62 24.55 11.05
C THR A 288 12.36 24.11 11.80
N ILE A 289 12.25 22.83 12.16
CA ILE A 289 11.09 22.27 12.85
C ILE A 289 10.87 22.93 14.22
N GLN A 290 11.94 23.20 14.98
CA GLN A 290 11.82 23.88 16.27
C GLN A 290 11.21 25.29 16.12
N ARG A 291 11.62 26.06 15.11
CA ARG A 291 11.03 27.37 14.81
C ARG A 291 9.55 27.27 14.45
N ILE A 292 9.14 26.22 13.73
CA ILE A 292 7.73 25.99 13.39
C ILE A 292 6.91 25.66 14.65
N LEU A 293 7.46 24.91 15.60
CA LEU A 293 6.79 24.55 16.86
C LEU A 293 6.57 25.76 17.79
N GLU A 294 7.32 26.85 17.62
CA GLU A 294 7.11 28.11 18.34
C GLU A 294 5.85 28.86 17.85
N ILE A 295 5.31 28.48 16.69
CA ILE A 295 4.07 29.05 16.16
C ILE A 295 2.89 28.45 16.90
N ARG A 296 1.85 29.26 17.12
CA ARG A 296 0.60 28.78 17.72
C ARG A 296 -0.16 27.88 16.74
N LEU A 297 0.00 26.56 16.89
CA LEU A 297 -0.66 25.53 16.08
C LEU A 297 -1.97 25.07 16.77
N ASN A 298 -3.10 25.33 16.12
CA ASN A 298 -4.40 25.28 16.79
C ASN A 298 -5.17 23.96 16.63
N ALA A 299 -4.80 23.10 15.68
CA ALA A 299 -5.52 21.84 15.43
C ALA A 299 -5.30 20.79 16.54
N GLU A 300 -6.31 19.95 16.79
CA GLU A 300 -6.26 18.84 17.75
C GLU A 300 -5.22 17.78 17.35
N SER A 301 -5.17 17.46 16.05
CA SER A 301 -4.15 16.64 15.43
C SER A 301 -3.73 17.26 14.09
N GLY A 302 -2.90 18.30 14.13
CA GLY A 302 -2.54 19.09 12.94
C GLY A 302 -1.37 18.51 12.16
N ILE A 303 -1.48 18.48 10.82
CA ILE A 303 -0.39 18.10 9.91
C ILE A 303 0.05 19.31 9.11
N TYR A 304 1.32 19.67 9.24
CA TYR A 304 1.91 20.88 8.68
C TYR A 304 3.09 20.54 7.77
N LEU A 305 3.26 21.29 6.69
CA LEU A 305 4.30 21.10 5.69
C LEU A 305 5.06 22.41 5.47
N THR A 306 6.37 22.32 5.28
CA THR A 306 7.15 23.42 4.70
C THR A 306 6.80 23.61 3.22
N ASP A 307 7.12 24.78 2.65
CA ASP A 307 6.88 25.08 1.24
C ASP A 307 7.37 24.02 0.26
N PHE A 308 8.61 23.59 0.44
CA PHE A 308 9.19 22.59 -0.45
C PHE A 308 8.56 21.20 -0.25
N ALA A 309 8.15 20.87 0.99
CA ALA A 309 7.41 19.63 1.25
C ALA A 309 6.02 19.64 0.59
N HIS A 310 5.33 20.79 0.62
CA HIS A 310 4.06 20.98 -0.09
C HIS A 310 4.24 20.83 -1.61
N LEU A 311 5.26 21.47 -2.20
CA LEU A 311 5.56 21.30 -3.63
C LEU A 311 5.84 19.83 -3.99
N CYS A 312 6.64 19.13 -3.18
CA CYS A 312 6.91 17.71 -3.37
C CYS A 312 5.63 16.87 -3.28
N ALA A 313 4.72 17.19 -2.36
CA ALA A 313 3.43 16.50 -2.22
C ALA A 313 2.53 16.71 -3.45
N LEU A 314 2.47 17.92 -4.01
CA LEU A 314 1.74 18.21 -5.24
C LEU A 314 2.31 17.43 -6.44
N PHE A 315 3.63 17.40 -6.61
CA PHE A 315 4.28 16.61 -7.67
C PHE A 315 4.05 15.11 -7.49
N ALA A 316 4.06 14.62 -6.25
CA ALA A 316 3.74 13.23 -5.93
C ALA A 316 2.26 12.89 -6.09
N SER A 317 1.40 13.87 -6.45
CA SER A 317 -0.05 13.70 -6.59
C SER A 317 -0.70 13.14 -5.32
N VAL A 318 -0.22 13.59 -4.16
CA VAL A 318 -0.76 13.20 -2.85
C VAL A 318 -2.23 13.59 -2.77
N LYS A 319 -3.06 12.66 -2.28
CA LYS A 319 -4.52 12.73 -2.31
C LYS A 319 -5.09 13.45 -1.09
N ALA A 320 -4.62 14.67 -0.85
CA ALA A 320 -4.99 15.50 0.29
C ALA A 320 -5.16 16.95 -0.15
N GLY A 321 -6.05 17.68 0.52
CA GLY A 321 -6.22 19.11 0.34
C GLY A 321 -5.22 19.89 1.17
N PHE A 322 -4.61 20.91 0.57
CA PHE A 322 -3.63 21.77 1.20
C PHE A 322 -4.17 23.19 1.33
N GLU A 323 -3.94 23.81 2.49
CA GLU A 323 -4.32 25.18 2.78
C GLU A 323 -3.16 25.92 3.41
N LEU A 324 -2.93 27.15 2.96
CA LEU A 324 -1.90 28.02 3.52
C LEU A 324 -2.28 28.38 4.96
N TYR A 325 -1.53 27.88 5.93
CA TYR A 325 -1.79 28.10 7.36
C TYR A 325 -1.20 29.43 7.84
N SER A 326 0.04 29.73 7.44
CA SER A 326 0.71 30.98 7.81
C SER A 326 1.63 31.45 6.69
N LYS A 327 1.56 32.75 6.38
CA LYS A 327 2.37 33.40 5.34
C LYS A 327 3.53 34.16 5.97
N ASN A 328 4.76 33.92 5.51
CA ASN A 328 5.98 34.61 5.94
C ASN A 328 6.09 34.79 7.47
N THR A 329 6.29 33.68 8.19
CA THR A 329 6.36 33.62 9.67
C THR A 329 7.59 34.31 10.29
N HIS A 330 8.45 34.89 9.45
CA HIS A 330 9.69 35.57 9.79
C HIS A 330 9.60 36.48 11.01
N ARG A 331 8.52 37.27 11.13
CA ARG A 331 8.38 38.26 12.20
C ARG A 331 8.17 37.65 13.60
N ALA A 332 7.84 36.37 13.70
CA ALA A 332 7.48 35.73 14.96
C ALA A 332 8.44 34.61 15.40
N THR A 333 9.14 33.95 14.46
CA THR A 333 9.87 32.68 14.74
C THR A 333 11.18 32.51 13.95
N ASP A 334 11.67 33.54 13.24
CA ASP A 334 12.86 33.48 12.37
C ASP A 334 12.83 32.34 11.30
N TYR A 335 11.66 31.76 11.02
CA TYR A 335 11.45 30.83 9.89
C TYR A 335 11.04 31.61 8.63
N ASN A 336 11.83 31.45 7.56
CA ASN A 336 11.70 32.12 6.27
C ASN A 336 10.90 31.30 5.24
N GLY A 337 9.67 30.92 5.56
CA GLY A 337 8.83 30.20 4.61
C GLY A 337 7.36 30.28 4.97
N ASP A 338 6.54 29.90 4.00
CA ASP A 338 5.13 29.65 4.24
C ASP A 338 4.97 28.26 4.88
N ILE A 339 3.89 28.13 5.66
CA ILE A 339 3.50 26.87 6.30
C ILE A 339 2.16 26.48 5.73
N TRP A 340 2.12 25.26 5.20
CA TRP A 340 0.91 24.66 4.67
C TRP A 340 0.35 23.68 5.69
N SER A 341 -0.96 23.56 5.74
CA SER A 341 -1.67 22.57 6.53
C SER A 341 -2.43 21.62 5.61
N ILE A 342 -2.52 20.36 6.01
CA ILE A 342 -3.48 19.44 5.38
C ILE A 342 -4.85 19.70 6.01
N ASN A 343 -5.82 20.13 5.19
CA ASN A 343 -7.17 20.42 5.67
C ASN A 343 -8.13 19.24 5.50
N HIS A 344 -7.87 18.34 4.53
CA HIS A 344 -8.62 17.10 4.37
C HIS A 344 -7.80 16.03 3.63
N PHE A 345 -8.22 14.78 3.77
CA PHE A 345 -7.71 13.65 2.99
C PHE A 345 -8.84 13.09 2.14
N LEU A 346 -8.54 12.69 0.91
CA LEU A 346 -9.47 11.90 0.08
C LEU A 346 -9.50 10.44 0.57
N SER A 347 -9.86 10.25 1.83
CA SER A 347 -9.67 9.00 2.57
C SER A 347 -10.40 7.81 1.99
N TYR A 348 -11.57 8.01 1.36
CA TYR A 348 -12.45 6.92 0.94
C TYR A 348 -11.79 5.98 -0.09
N GLY A 349 -10.94 6.53 -0.97
CA GLY A 349 -10.38 5.78 -2.10
C GLY A 349 -8.87 5.59 -2.07
N TYR A 350 -8.14 6.34 -1.24
CA TYR A 350 -6.67 6.47 -1.38
C TYR A 350 -5.85 6.08 -0.16
N TYR A 351 -6.33 6.32 1.05
CA TYR A 351 -5.62 5.95 2.29
C TYR A 351 -6.17 4.65 2.85
N ASP A 352 -5.36 3.83 3.51
CA ASP A 352 -5.88 2.61 4.14
C ASP A 352 -6.76 2.92 5.36
N TYR A 353 -7.50 1.93 5.84
CA TYR A 353 -8.31 2.06 7.05
C TYR A 353 -7.44 2.21 8.29
N ILE A 354 -7.98 2.85 9.33
CA ILE A 354 -7.36 2.89 10.64
C ILE A 354 -7.61 1.53 11.32
N PRO A 355 -6.57 0.75 11.69
CA PRO A 355 -6.74 -0.64 12.12
C PRO A 355 -7.68 -0.80 13.32
N CYS A 356 -7.61 0.10 14.30
CA CYS A 356 -8.45 0.01 15.48
C CYS A 356 -9.95 0.14 15.14
N LEU A 357 -10.32 0.94 14.14
CA LEU A 357 -11.71 1.07 13.68
C LEU A 357 -12.26 -0.21 13.03
N LEU A 358 -11.39 -1.12 12.58
CA LEU A 358 -11.81 -2.42 12.04
C LEU A 358 -12.15 -3.42 13.16
N THR A 359 -11.87 -3.11 14.42
CA THR A 359 -12.19 -4.01 15.54
C THR A 359 -13.64 -3.87 15.98
N GLU A 360 -14.25 -4.97 16.45
CA GLU A 360 -15.63 -5.00 16.97
C GLU A 360 -15.83 -4.12 18.21
N LYS A 361 -14.75 -3.81 18.94
CA LYS A 361 -14.75 -2.86 20.06
C LYS A 361 -14.95 -1.40 19.62
N MET A 362 -14.60 -1.08 18.37
CA MET A 362 -14.75 0.28 17.84
C MET A 362 -16.03 0.42 17.02
N LEU A 363 -16.30 -0.50 16.10
CA LEU A 363 -17.45 -0.45 15.18
C LEU A 363 -18.01 -1.86 14.92
N PRO A 364 -19.33 -2.01 14.70
CA PRO A 364 -19.92 -3.30 14.35
C PRO A 364 -19.36 -3.83 13.03
N ARG A 365 -19.24 -5.16 12.91
CA ARG A 365 -18.64 -5.80 11.73
C ARG A 365 -19.65 -6.02 10.62
N SER A 366 -20.89 -6.39 10.96
CA SER A 366 -21.95 -6.69 9.99
C SER A 366 -23.31 -6.17 10.46
N THR A 367 -24.22 -5.89 9.53
CA THR A 367 -25.62 -5.51 9.82
C THR A 367 -26.47 -6.68 10.33
N THR A 368 -25.92 -7.90 10.31
CA THR A 368 -26.61 -9.14 10.74
C THR A 368 -26.31 -9.53 12.18
N GLU A 369 -25.36 -8.85 12.84
CA GLU A 369 -24.96 -9.13 14.22
C GLU A 369 -25.77 -8.29 15.21
N SER A 370 -26.04 -8.82 16.41
CA SER A 370 -26.79 -8.09 17.45
C SER A 370 -26.12 -6.78 17.89
N SER A 371 -24.79 -6.72 17.82
CA SER A 371 -23.99 -5.51 18.10
C SER A 371 -24.33 -4.34 17.18
N TYR A 372 -24.83 -4.61 15.96
CA TYR A 372 -25.23 -3.55 15.03
C TYR A 372 -26.47 -2.80 15.52
N ASP A 373 -27.48 -3.50 16.06
CA ASP A 373 -28.69 -2.86 16.58
C ASP A 373 -28.37 -1.97 17.79
N ASP A 374 -27.49 -2.44 18.68
CA ASP A 374 -27.01 -1.64 19.80
C ASP A 374 -26.24 -0.40 19.33
N PHE A 375 -25.31 -0.57 18.38
CA PHE A 375 -24.56 0.55 17.78
C PHE A 375 -25.50 1.57 17.14
N LYS A 376 -26.45 1.09 16.32
CA LYS A 376 -27.42 1.92 15.62
C LYS A 376 -28.26 2.72 16.62
N ARG A 377 -28.83 2.06 17.63
CA ARG A 377 -29.60 2.74 18.68
C ARG A 377 -28.77 3.87 19.31
N VAL A 378 -27.54 3.58 19.71
CA VAL A 378 -26.67 4.59 20.32
C VAL A 378 -26.33 5.75 19.38
N LEU A 379 -26.05 5.47 18.10
CA LEU A 379 -25.69 6.49 17.11
C LEU A 379 -26.85 7.47 16.81
N TYR A 380 -28.09 6.96 16.78
CA TYR A 380 -29.27 7.77 16.49
C TYR A 380 -29.86 8.46 17.72
N PHE A 381 -29.62 7.92 18.93
CA PHE A 381 -30.20 8.39 20.19
C PHE A 381 -29.09 8.74 21.20
N PRO A 382 -28.56 9.98 21.18
CA PRO A 382 -27.42 10.40 22.00
C PRO A 382 -27.58 10.19 23.52
N GLU A 383 -28.81 10.19 24.03
CA GLU A 383 -29.12 9.90 25.43
C GLU A 383 -28.69 8.49 25.86
N HIS A 384 -28.47 7.57 24.92
CA HIS A 384 -27.96 6.22 25.17
C HIS A 384 -26.43 6.11 25.07
N ALA A 385 -25.73 7.18 24.68
CA ALA A 385 -24.28 7.15 24.44
C ALA A 385 -23.43 6.77 25.65
N GLY A 386 -23.86 7.15 26.86
CA GLY A 386 -23.18 6.80 28.11
C GLY A 386 -23.14 5.30 28.41
N HIS A 387 -23.98 4.50 27.73
CA HIS A 387 -24.03 3.04 27.86
C HIS A 387 -23.35 2.32 26.68
N SER A 388 -22.71 3.07 25.77
CA SER A 388 -22.05 2.50 24.60
C SER A 388 -20.78 1.76 24.98
N SER A 389 -20.63 0.53 24.48
CA SER A 389 -19.36 -0.20 24.51
C SER A 389 -18.44 0.16 23.34
N PHE A 390 -18.92 0.94 22.36
CA PHE A 390 -18.19 1.25 21.13
C PHE A 390 -17.27 2.46 21.31
N GLY A 391 -15.96 2.22 21.20
CA GLY A 391 -14.96 3.29 21.34
C GLY A 391 -15.07 4.39 20.28
N ALA A 392 -15.58 4.09 19.08
CA ALA A 392 -15.81 5.11 18.05
C ALA A 392 -16.86 6.15 18.48
N ILE A 393 -17.94 5.73 19.14
CA ILE A 393 -18.95 6.65 19.69
C ILE A 393 -18.32 7.53 20.76
N THR A 394 -17.55 6.95 21.69
CA THR A 394 -16.83 7.72 22.71
C THR A 394 -15.89 8.76 22.09
N ALA A 395 -15.15 8.38 21.05
CA ALA A 395 -14.26 9.31 20.33
C ALA A 395 -15.04 10.43 19.62
N MET A 396 -16.19 10.12 19.01
CA MET A 396 -17.08 11.12 18.40
C MET A 396 -17.58 12.14 19.42
N HIS A 397 -17.92 11.72 20.64
CA HIS A 397 -18.33 12.66 21.70
C HIS A 397 -17.17 13.50 22.20
N ARG A 398 -15.95 12.97 22.19
CA ARG A 398 -14.74 13.70 22.58
C ARG A 398 -14.33 14.74 21.54
N PHE A 399 -14.47 14.42 20.26
CA PHE A 399 -14.05 15.26 19.13
C PHE A 399 -15.18 15.43 18.09
N PRO A 400 -16.32 16.06 18.46
CA PRO A 400 -17.53 16.08 17.63
C PRO A 400 -17.42 16.91 16.35
N GLN A 401 -16.35 17.72 16.21
CA GLN A 401 -16.11 18.57 15.05
C GLN A 401 -14.90 18.11 14.22
N SER A 402 -14.25 17.00 14.60
CA SER A 402 -13.03 16.56 13.93
C SER A 402 -13.33 15.94 12.57
N ALA A 403 -13.00 16.68 11.50
CA ALA A 403 -13.22 16.25 10.13
C ALA A 403 -12.51 14.92 9.81
N LEU A 404 -11.25 14.77 10.24
CA LEU A 404 -10.48 13.54 10.03
C LEU A 404 -11.15 12.35 10.72
N LEU A 405 -11.46 12.45 12.01
CA LEU A 405 -12.05 11.36 12.78
C LEU A 405 -13.39 10.91 12.19
N LEU A 406 -14.31 11.85 11.97
CA LEU A 406 -15.66 11.54 11.49
C LEU A 406 -15.64 10.95 10.08
N THR A 407 -14.73 11.42 9.22
CA THR A 407 -14.56 10.87 7.87
C THR A 407 -14.00 9.45 7.90
N GLU A 408 -13.02 9.13 8.76
CA GLU A 408 -12.49 7.77 8.89
C GLU A 408 -13.51 6.78 9.46
N ILE A 409 -14.33 7.21 10.44
CA ILE A 409 -15.43 6.38 10.96
C ILE A 409 -16.47 6.11 9.87
N ALA A 410 -16.94 7.16 9.18
CA ALA A 410 -17.92 7.03 8.10
C ALA A 410 -17.41 6.14 6.96
N LYS A 411 -16.13 6.25 6.61
CA LYS A 411 -15.46 5.40 5.61
C LYS A 411 -15.55 3.91 5.95
N VAL A 412 -15.29 3.53 7.21
CA VAL A 412 -15.37 2.12 7.63
C VAL A 412 -16.81 1.63 7.56
N LEU A 413 -17.77 2.40 8.08
CA LEU A 413 -19.21 2.06 8.01
C LEU A 413 -19.69 1.89 6.56
N HIS A 414 -19.31 2.81 5.67
CA HIS A 414 -19.62 2.76 4.25
C HIS A 414 -19.05 1.52 3.58
N ALA A 415 -17.81 1.15 3.91
CA ALA A 415 -17.16 -0.05 3.42
C ALA A 415 -17.74 -1.35 3.99
N ARG A 416 -18.29 -1.31 5.21
CA ARG A 416 -19.06 -2.40 5.84
C ARG A 416 -20.52 -2.43 5.41
N GLN A 417 -20.87 -1.71 4.35
CA GLN A 417 -22.21 -1.69 3.78
C GLN A 417 -23.30 -1.11 4.71
N MET A 418 -22.94 -0.20 5.60
CA MET A 418 -23.82 0.55 6.52
C MET A 418 -23.99 2.02 6.07
N PRO A 419 -24.65 2.30 4.92
CA PRO A 419 -24.65 3.62 4.31
C PRO A 419 -25.40 4.68 5.15
N PHE A 420 -26.46 4.30 5.86
CA PHE A 420 -27.26 5.25 6.65
C PHE A 420 -26.53 5.69 7.91
N GLU A 421 -25.82 4.78 8.55
CA GLU A 421 -24.99 5.06 9.72
C GLU A 421 -23.79 5.93 9.30
N ALA A 422 -23.16 5.63 8.16
CA ALA A 422 -22.12 6.47 7.60
C ALA A 422 -22.62 7.90 7.31
N ASP A 423 -23.78 8.05 6.67
CA ASP A 423 -24.38 9.36 6.41
C ASP A 423 -24.71 10.11 7.71
N LYS A 424 -25.20 9.41 8.75
CA LYS A 424 -25.47 10.00 10.06
C LYS A 424 -24.21 10.57 10.72
N VAL A 425 -23.07 9.86 10.62
CA VAL A 425 -21.77 10.37 11.11
C VAL A 425 -21.35 11.61 10.32
N LEU A 426 -21.45 11.59 8.98
CA LEU A 426 -21.12 12.74 8.14
C LEU A 426 -22.05 13.92 8.36
N ALA A 427 -23.32 13.68 8.70
CA ALA A 427 -24.30 14.74 8.99
C ALA A 427 -23.82 15.61 10.15
N ASN A 428 -23.29 15.01 11.22
CA ASN A 428 -22.71 15.74 12.34
C ASN A 428 -21.55 16.64 11.90
N LEU A 429 -20.66 16.13 11.03
CA LEU A 429 -19.54 16.91 10.49
C LEU A 429 -20.00 18.09 9.63
N LEU A 430 -20.99 17.87 8.74
CA LEU A 430 -21.46 18.91 7.83
C LEU A 430 -22.34 19.97 8.49
N LEU A 431 -22.80 19.75 9.73
CA LEU A 431 -23.42 20.82 10.54
C LEU A 431 -22.41 21.89 10.97
N SER A 432 -21.17 21.50 11.30
CA SER A 432 -20.11 22.46 11.68
C SER A 432 -19.26 22.92 10.49
N THR A 433 -19.07 22.06 9.49
CA THR A 433 -18.21 22.31 8.32
C THR A 433 -18.94 22.00 7.01
N PRO A 434 -19.95 22.81 6.63
CA PRO A 434 -20.84 22.50 5.51
C PRO A 434 -20.14 22.39 4.16
N PHE A 435 -18.95 22.98 4.00
CA PHE A 435 -18.15 22.94 2.77
C PHE A 435 -17.02 21.90 2.80
N ASN A 436 -16.98 21.02 3.81
CA ASN A 436 -15.95 19.98 3.88
C ASN A 436 -16.05 19.04 2.66
N LEU A 437 -15.06 19.13 1.79
CA LEU A 437 -15.07 18.51 0.47
C LEU A 437 -15.09 16.98 0.54
N SER A 438 -14.32 16.39 1.46
CA SER A 438 -14.25 14.93 1.64
C SER A 438 -15.56 14.35 2.16
N ALA A 439 -16.19 15.04 3.12
CA ALA A 439 -17.47 14.62 3.67
C ALA A 439 -18.61 14.74 2.65
N ARG A 440 -18.63 15.83 1.87
CA ARG A 440 -19.60 16.01 0.76
C ARG A 440 -19.44 14.93 -0.31
N LEU A 441 -18.20 14.67 -0.73
CA LEU A 441 -17.90 13.62 -1.70
C LEU A 441 -18.34 12.25 -1.19
N MET A 442 -18.01 11.90 0.06
CA MET A 442 -18.40 10.62 0.64
C MET A 442 -19.92 10.48 0.73
N ARG A 443 -20.66 11.55 1.07
CA ARG A 443 -22.12 11.54 1.06
C ARG A 443 -22.71 11.35 -0.34
N MET A 444 -22.13 11.96 -1.36
CA MET A 444 -22.50 11.71 -2.77
C MET A 444 -22.36 10.22 -3.10
N LEU A 445 -21.23 9.61 -2.74
CA LEU A 445 -20.96 8.18 -2.97
C LEU A 445 -21.90 7.26 -2.16
N ILE A 446 -22.21 7.62 -0.92
CA ILE A 446 -23.20 6.91 -0.09
C ILE A 446 -24.57 6.93 -0.76
N ASN A 447 -25.05 8.09 -1.20
CA ASN A 447 -26.34 8.21 -1.90
C ASN A 447 -26.36 7.39 -3.20
N SER A 448 -25.27 7.40 -3.96
CA SER A 448 -25.10 6.56 -5.15
C SER A 448 -25.18 5.06 -4.82
N ASN A 449 -24.56 4.62 -3.72
CA ASN A 449 -24.62 3.23 -3.28
C ASN A 449 -26.01 2.85 -2.74
N ILE A 450 -26.73 3.77 -2.10
CA ILE A 450 -28.12 3.56 -1.69
C ILE A 450 -28.99 3.35 -2.93
N ALA A 451 -28.80 4.16 -3.99
CA ALA A 451 -29.56 4.06 -5.23
C ALA A 451 -29.43 2.68 -5.89
N GLN A 452 -28.22 2.14 -5.93
CA GLN A 452 -27.92 0.83 -6.54
C GLN A 452 -28.47 -0.36 -5.75
N ARG A 453 -28.87 -0.16 -4.49
CA ARG A 453 -29.50 -1.19 -3.65
C ARG A 453 -31.03 -1.18 -3.72
N GLN A 454 -31.63 -0.20 -4.41
CA GLN A 454 -33.08 -0.11 -4.51
C GLN A 454 -33.61 -1.13 -5.54
N SER A 455 -34.71 -1.79 -5.18
CA SER A 455 -35.38 -2.77 -6.04
C SER A 455 -36.33 -2.15 -7.07
N ASP A 456 -36.77 -0.91 -6.82
CA ASP A 456 -37.68 -0.18 -7.71
C ASP A 456 -37.03 1.07 -8.31
N PHE A 457 -37.52 1.43 -9.49
CA PHE A 457 -36.96 2.51 -10.28
C PHE A 457 -37.12 3.89 -9.63
N LEU A 458 -38.23 4.16 -8.95
CA LEU A 458 -38.52 5.48 -8.40
C LEU A 458 -37.64 5.76 -7.18
N SER A 459 -37.51 4.81 -6.25
CA SER A 459 -36.59 4.94 -5.11
C SER A 459 -35.14 5.03 -5.55
N MET A 460 -34.74 4.25 -6.58
CA MET A 460 -33.42 4.37 -7.19
C MET A 460 -33.19 5.77 -7.74
N GLN A 461 -34.16 6.32 -8.49
CA GLN A 461 -34.08 7.66 -9.06
C GLN A 461 -33.95 8.74 -7.98
N MET A 462 -34.78 8.69 -6.92
CA MET A 462 -34.72 9.65 -5.81
C MET A 462 -33.36 9.64 -5.11
N ALA A 463 -32.76 8.46 -4.92
CA ALA A 463 -31.43 8.35 -4.32
C ALA A 463 -30.33 8.91 -5.24
N PHE A 464 -30.41 8.68 -6.56
CA PHE A 464 -29.49 9.32 -7.50
C PHE A 464 -29.68 10.84 -7.59
N GLU A 465 -30.89 11.36 -7.46
CA GLU A 465 -31.15 12.81 -7.40
C GLU A 465 -30.50 13.44 -6.16
N ARG A 466 -30.53 12.75 -5.01
CA ARG A 466 -29.77 13.17 -3.82
C ARG A 466 -28.26 13.14 -4.04
N ALA A 467 -27.74 12.13 -4.74
CA ALA A 467 -26.32 12.06 -5.08
C ALA A 467 -25.92 13.20 -6.03
N GLU A 468 -26.71 13.45 -7.09
CA GLU A 468 -26.50 14.53 -8.04
C GLU A 468 -26.53 15.90 -7.36
N ALA A 469 -27.46 16.12 -6.43
CA ALA A 469 -27.52 17.37 -5.66
C ALA A 469 -26.27 17.61 -4.80
N GLU A 470 -25.66 16.58 -4.21
CA GLU A 470 -24.38 16.73 -3.52
C GLU A 470 -23.23 17.03 -4.50
N GLY A 471 -23.24 16.40 -5.69
CA GLY A 471 -22.30 16.72 -6.77
C GLY A 471 -22.40 18.18 -7.23
N ASP A 472 -23.62 18.67 -7.46
CA ASP A 472 -23.89 20.05 -7.85
C ASP A 472 -23.47 21.04 -6.76
N PHE A 473 -23.69 20.69 -5.49
CA PHE A 473 -23.21 21.49 -4.35
C PHE A 473 -21.68 21.60 -4.36
N ILE A 474 -20.98 20.48 -4.54
CA ILE A 474 -19.50 20.46 -4.60
C ILE A 474 -18.99 21.35 -5.74
N VAL A 475 -19.56 21.22 -6.93
CA VAL A 475 -19.18 22.01 -8.11
C VAL A 475 -19.42 23.50 -7.88
N SER A 476 -20.53 23.85 -7.24
CA SER A 476 -20.94 25.23 -7.03
C SER A 476 -20.16 25.93 -5.93
N TYR A 477 -19.74 25.20 -4.88
CA TYR A 477 -19.24 25.81 -3.65
C TYR A 477 -17.86 25.36 -3.17
N CYS A 478 -17.35 24.20 -3.60
CA CYS A 478 -16.17 23.58 -2.98
C CYS A 478 -14.91 23.50 -3.86
N LYS A 479 -14.92 24.06 -5.09
CA LYS A 479 -13.80 24.00 -6.06
C LYS A 479 -13.25 22.57 -6.26
N PRO A 480 -13.96 21.71 -7.01
CA PRO A 480 -13.61 20.30 -7.15
C PRO A 480 -12.22 20.06 -7.77
N GLU A 481 -11.43 19.21 -7.11
CA GLU A 481 -10.17 18.67 -7.61
C GLU A 481 -10.38 17.59 -8.68
N SER A 482 -9.30 17.17 -9.34
CA SER A 482 -9.34 16.19 -10.44
C SER A 482 -10.03 14.88 -10.06
N ASP A 483 -9.77 14.32 -8.88
CA ASP A 483 -10.35 13.05 -8.43
C ASP A 483 -11.84 13.19 -8.07
N ILE A 484 -12.30 14.39 -7.72
CA ILE A 484 -13.71 14.65 -7.42
C ILE A 484 -14.52 14.70 -8.72
N TRP A 485 -13.98 15.35 -9.75
CA TRP A 485 -14.57 15.29 -11.08
C TRP A 485 -14.63 13.87 -11.64
N HIS A 486 -13.64 13.02 -11.30
CA HIS A 486 -13.69 11.61 -11.64
C HIS A 486 -14.91 10.93 -11.02
N GLU A 487 -15.12 11.07 -9.71
CA GLU A 487 -16.27 10.46 -9.03
C GLU A 487 -17.63 11.01 -9.48
N ILE A 488 -17.72 12.30 -9.82
CA ILE A 488 -18.92 12.87 -10.43
C ILE A 488 -19.19 12.21 -11.79
N GLY A 489 -18.14 11.96 -12.58
CA GLY A 489 -18.25 11.21 -13.83
C GLY A 489 -18.72 9.77 -13.61
N VAL A 490 -18.17 9.10 -12.60
CA VAL A 490 -18.57 7.74 -12.20
C VAL A 490 -20.03 7.71 -11.75
N LEU A 491 -20.50 8.69 -10.98
CA LEU A 491 -21.91 8.80 -10.57
C LEU A 491 -22.86 8.79 -11.79
N HIS A 492 -22.60 9.65 -12.77
CA HIS A 492 -23.42 9.72 -13.97
C HIS A 492 -23.30 8.46 -14.83
N PHE A 493 -22.10 7.87 -14.90
CA PHE A 493 -21.87 6.61 -15.60
C PHE A 493 -22.68 5.47 -14.96
N ILE A 494 -22.61 5.28 -13.65
CA ILE A 494 -23.37 4.26 -12.90
C ILE A 494 -24.87 4.48 -13.10
N ARG A 495 -25.36 5.72 -12.99
CA ARG A 495 -26.79 6.03 -13.21
C ARG A 495 -27.24 5.65 -14.62
N ALA A 496 -26.43 5.92 -15.64
CA ALA A 496 -26.69 5.46 -17.00
C ALA A 496 -26.77 3.94 -17.06
N MET A 497 -25.86 3.23 -16.38
CA MET A 497 -25.86 1.77 -16.37
C MET A 497 -27.12 1.21 -15.70
N GLU A 498 -27.51 1.73 -14.53
CA GLU A 498 -28.77 1.35 -13.86
C GLU A 498 -29.98 1.60 -14.77
N TYR A 499 -30.04 2.74 -15.46
CA TYR A 499 -31.11 3.01 -16.42
C TYR A 499 -31.15 1.96 -17.53
N LEU A 500 -29.99 1.58 -18.08
CA LEU A 500 -29.91 0.52 -19.08
C LEU A 500 -30.43 -0.83 -18.54
N LYS A 501 -30.16 -1.17 -17.27
CA LYS A 501 -30.71 -2.38 -16.62
C LYS A 501 -32.22 -2.38 -16.58
N TYR A 502 -32.82 -1.29 -16.12
CA TYR A 502 -34.28 -1.16 -16.08
C TYR A 502 -34.90 -1.13 -17.49
N LEU A 503 -34.22 -0.56 -18.49
CA LEU A 503 -34.67 -0.55 -19.89
C LEU A 503 -34.67 -1.96 -20.51
N ARG A 504 -33.73 -2.82 -20.13
CA ARG A 504 -33.67 -4.21 -20.59
C ARG A 504 -34.62 -5.14 -19.82
N GLY A 505 -35.07 -4.74 -18.63
CA GLY A 505 -36.04 -5.47 -17.81
C GLY A 505 -37.42 -5.65 -18.47
N ASN A 506 -38.08 -6.76 -18.16
CA ASN A 506 -39.38 -7.15 -18.74
C ASN A 506 -40.60 -6.43 -18.13
N ASN A 507 -40.44 -5.48 -17.20
CA ASN A 507 -41.55 -4.83 -16.52
C ASN A 507 -42.27 -3.77 -17.41
N PRO A 508 -43.54 -3.97 -17.81
CA PRO A 508 -44.26 -3.06 -18.71
C PRO A 508 -44.58 -1.68 -18.10
N ALA A 509 -44.71 -1.56 -16.78
CA ALA A 509 -44.99 -0.28 -16.13
C ALA A 509 -43.79 0.70 -16.20
N VAL A 510 -42.57 0.15 -16.20
CA VAL A 510 -41.31 0.90 -16.40
C VAL A 510 -41.07 1.24 -17.86
N LYS A 511 -41.75 0.55 -18.79
CA LYS A 511 -41.69 0.84 -20.24
C LYS A 511 -42.40 2.14 -20.63
N ALA A 512 -43.40 2.57 -19.87
CA ALA A 512 -44.23 3.73 -20.20
C ALA A 512 -43.57 5.10 -19.92
N ASN A 513 -42.61 5.17 -18.99
CA ASN A 513 -41.91 6.42 -18.61
C ASN A 513 -40.55 6.62 -19.31
N ARG A 514 -40.26 5.85 -20.37
CA ARG A 514 -38.94 5.80 -21.03
C ARG A 514 -38.64 7.01 -21.90
N ARG A 515 -37.43 7.54 -21.81
CA ARG A 515 -36.75 8.14 -22.97
C ARG A 515 -35.29 7.72 -22.99
N GLU A 516 -34.84 7.10 -24.07
CA GLU A 516 -33.40 6.86 -24.38
C GLU A 516 -32.57 8.16 -24.28
N THR A 517 -33.24 9.32 -24.34
CA THR A 517 -32.67 10.64 -24.07
C THR A 517 -32.06 10.74 -22.69
N ASP A 518 -32.63 10.11 -21.67
CA ASP A 518 -32.18 10.24 -20.28
C ASP A 518 -30.90 9.44 -20.05
N LEU A 519 -30.83 8.22 -20.61
CA LEU A 519 -29.62 7.40 -20.66
C LEU A 519 -28.48 8.17 -21.34
N THR A 520 -28.76 8.72 -22.53
CA THR A 520 -27.78 9.48 -23.31
C THR A 520 -27.34 10.74 -22.58
N ALA A 521 -28.26 11.45 -21.92
CA ALA A 521 -27.96 12.64 -21.14
C ALA A 521 -27.01 12.33 -19.98
N GLN A 522 -27.21 11.21 -19.26
CA GLN A 522 -26.29 10.80 -18.21
C GLN A 522 -24.90 10.45 -18.75
N LEU A 523 -24.79 9.76 -19.90
CA LEU A 523 -23.50 9.50 -20.54
C LEU A 523 -22.80 10.80 -21.00
N VAL A 524 -23.55 11.80 -21.47
CA VAL A 524 -23.00 13.12 -21.81
C VAL A 524 -22.44 13.81 -20.56
N LYS A 525 -23.18 13.82 -19.45
CA LYS A 525 -22.70 14.36 -18.16
C LYS A 525 -21.45 13.63 -17.67
N ALA A 526 -21.41 12.30 -17.75
CA ALA A 526 -20.25 11.50 -17.40
C ALA A 526 -19.02 11.89 -18.24
N LYS A 527 -19.19 11.96 -19.57
CA LYS A 527 -18.14 12.37 -20.52
C LYS A 527 -17.58 13.75 -20.17
N GLU A 528 -18.45 14.72 -19.89
CA GLU A 528 -18.03 16.08 -19.52
C GLU A 528 -17.27 16.13 -18.19
N ALA A 529 -17.73 15.40 -17.18
CA ALA A 529 -17.07 15.33 -15.89
C ALA A 529 -15.67 14.69 -16.00
N PHE A 530 -15.53 13.58 -16.75
CA PHE A 530 -14.21 12.98 -16.99
C PHE A 530 -13.28 13.91 -17.77
N LEU A 531 -13.80 14.68 -18.73
CA LEU A 531 -13.02 15.69 -19.44
C LEU A 531 -12.54 16.79 -18.48
N LYS A 532 -13.42 17.32 -17.62
CA LYS A 532 -13.04 18.30 -16.58
C LYS A 532 -11.99 17.75 -15.62
N SER A 533 -12.11 16.49 -15.21
CA SER A 533 -11.11 15.81 -14.37
C SER A 533 -9.72 15.83 -15.02
N MET A 534 -9.64 15.51 -16.31
CA MET A 534 -8.37 15.56 -17.06
C MET A 534 -7.83 16.98 -17.19
N THR A 535 -8.69 17.98 -17.38
CA THR A 535 -8.31 19.41 -17.50
C THR A 535 -7.80 20.00 -16.18
N VAL A 536 -8.41 19.64 -15.05
CA VAL A 536 -8.02 20.15 -13.71
C VAL A 536 -6.76 19.45 -13.19
N SER A 537 -6.42 18.27 -13.72
CA SER A 537 -5.19 17.57 -13.35
C SER A 537 -3.95 18.39 -13.72
N ALA A 538 -3.14 18.77 -12.73
CA ALA A 538 -1.94 19.57 -12.95
C ALA A 538 -0.90 18.91 -13.88
N THR A 539 -0.88 17.58 -13.94
CA THR A 539 -0.02 16.81 -14.86
C THR A 539 -0.66 16.56 -16.23
N GLY A 540 -1.93 16.94 -16.41
CA GLY A 540 -2.76 16.61 -17.57
C GLY A 540 -3.02 15.11 -17.73
N ARG A 541 -2.69 14.29 -16.72
CA ARG A 541 -2.68 12.81 -16.80
C ARG A 541 -3.54 12.18 -15.70
N ALA A 542 -4.85 12.43 -15.73
CA ALA A 542 -5.82 11.71 -14.90
C ALA A 542 -6.20 10.37 -15.57
N LEU A 543 -5.34 9.35 -15.42
CA LEU A 543 -5.47 8.07 -16.12
C LEU A 543 -6.82 7.39 -15.90
N ASN A 544 -7.33 7.33 -14.67
CA ASN A 544 -8.64 6.74 -14.38
C ASN A 544 -9.75 7.42 -15.17
N SER A 545 -9.74 8.75 -15.24
CA SER A 545 -10.70 9.54 -16.03
C SER A 545 -10.54 9.33 -17.53
N LEU A 546 -9.32 9.17 -18.03
CA LEU A 546 -9.06 8.89 -19.45
C LEU A 546 -9.72 7.58 -19.89
N TYR A 547 -9.55 6.51 -19.12
CA TYR A 547 -10.12 5.20 -19.48
C TYR A 547 -11.64 5.20 -19.35
N MET A 548 -12.18 5.80 -18.29
CA MET A 548 -13.63 5.93 -18.12
C MET A 548 -14.28 6.83 -19.18
N PHE A 549 -13.58 7.87 -19.62
CA PHE A 549 -13.97 8.66 -20.77
C PHE A 549 -14.04 7.80 -22.04
N ALA A 550 -13.03 6.97 -22.31
CA ALA A 550 -13.02 6.06 -23.46
C ALA A 550 -14.18 5.04 -23.40
N TYR A 551 -14.45 4.44 -22.23
CA TYR A 551 -15.60 3.55 -22.04
C TYR A 551 -16.94 4.25 -22.27
N THR A 552 -17.08 5.48 -21.77
CA THR A 552 -18.28 6.30 -21.98
C THR A 552 -18.53 6.54 -23.47
N LEU A 553 -17.48 6.89 -24.23
CA LEU A 553 -17.58 7.05 -25.68
C LEU A 553 -17.96 5.74 -26.39
N CYS A 554 -17.38 4.61 -25.99
CA CYS A 554 -17.72 3.31 -26.56
C CYS A 554 -19.21 2.98 -26.37
N LEU A 555 -19.75 3.22 -25.17
CA LEU A 555 -21.17 2.98 -24.88
C LEU A 555 -22.09 3.93 -25.65
N MET A 556 -21.72 5.22 -25.77
CA MET A 556 -22.47 6.17 -26.59
C MET A 556 -22.53 5.73 -28.06
N GLU A 557 -21.42 5.29 -28.65
CA GLU A 557 -21.38 4.79 -30.04
C GLU A 557 -22.16 3.49 -30.21
N LEU A 558 -22.13 2.58 -29.23
CA LEU A 558 -22.93 1.35 -29.25
C LEU A 558 -24.44 1.65 -29.28
N LEU A 559 -24.91 2.56 -28.42
CA LEU A 559 -26.31 2.97 -28.38
C LEU A 559 -26.75 3.65 -29.69
N GLN A 560 -25.87 4.45 -30.31
CA GLN A 560 -26.14 5.04 -31.63
C GLN A 560 -26.17 4.00 -32.76
N ALA A 561 -25.37 2.94 -32.67
CA ALA A 561 -25.36 1.85 -33.65
C ALA A 561 -26.60 0.95 -33.56
N GLU A 562 -27.20 0.83 -32.37
CA GLU A 562 -28.46 0.10 -32.15
C GLU A 562 -29.70 0.88 -32.62
N THR A 563 -29.71 2.21 -32.45
CA THR A 563 -30.84 3.09 -32.78
C THR A 563 -30.96 3.45 -34.28
N LYS A 564 -29.90 3.27 -35.08
CA LYS A 564 -29.99 3.47 -36.54
C LYS A 564 -30.91 2.41 -37.17
N PRO A 565 -32.05 2.79 -37.77
CA PRO A 565 -32.89 1.84 -38.49
C PRO A 565 -32.06 1.22 -39.60
N ALA A 566 -32.17 -0.09 -39.80
CA ALA A 566 -31.58 -0.78 -40.93
C ALA A 566 -32.23 -0.22 -42.21
N GLY A 567 -31.67 0.87 -42.72
CA GLY A 567 -32.12 1.52 -43.94
C GLY A 567 -32.08 0.51 -45.07
N LYS A 568 -33.06 0.61 -45.99
CA LYS A 568 -33.22 -0.27 -47.16
C LYS A 568 -32.00 -0.37 -48.10
N ASN A 569 -30.89 0.32 -47.82
CA ASN A 569 -29.60 0.16 -48.49
C ASN A 569 -28.64 -0.68 -47.63
N LYS A 570 -28.63 -2.00 -47.89
CA LYS A 570 -27.69 -3.01 -47.35
C LYS A 570 -26.22 -2.78 -47.76
N LYS A 571 -25.58 -1.64 -47.45
CA LYS A 571 -24.15 -1.44 -47.73
C LYS A 571 -23.33 -0.70 -46.68
N THR A 572 -23.86 -0.41 -45.50
CA THR A 572 -23.02 -0.06 -44.34
C THR A 572 -23.05 -1.23 -43.34
N PRO A 573 -21.93 -1.96 -43.15
CA PRO A 573 -21.86 -2.95 -42.09
C PRO A 573 -22.15 -2.26 -40.75
N LYS A 574 -23.05 -2.81 -39.93
CA LYS A 574 -23.08 -2.44 -38.50
C LYS A 574 -21.66 -2.67 -37.97
N ALA A 575 -20.99 -1.61 -37.50
CA ALA A 575 -19.68 -1.77 -36.90
C ALA A 575 -19.81 -2.74 -35.72
N GLY A 576 -19.05 -3.84 -35.75
CA GLY A 576 -19.06 -4.80 -34.65
C GLY A 576 -18.52 -4.16 -33.37
N VAL A 577 -18.92 -4.68 -32.21
CA VAL A 577 -18.47 -4.23 -30.87
C VAL A 577 -16.94 -4.06 -30.81
N ARG A 578 -16.20 -5.04 -31.37
CA ARG A 578 -14.73 -4.99 -31.45
C ARG A 578 -14.23 -3.76 -32.21
N THR A 579 -14.85 -3.42 -33.34
CA THR A 579 -14.46 -2.29 -34.18
C THR A 579 -14.67 -0.97 -33.45
N ILE A 580 -15.80 -0.80 -32.76
CA ILE A 580 -16.10 0.42 -32.00
C ILE A 580 -15.05 0.67 -30.91
N PHE A 581 -14.76 -0.35 -30.09
CA PHE A 581 -13.76 -0.24 -29.02
C PHE A 581 -12.37 0.08 -29.56
N LYS A 582 -11.97 -0.60 -30.65
CA LYS A 582 -10.70 -0.34 -31.34
C LYS A 582 -10.64 1.11 -31.82
N ASP A 583 -11.63 1.56 -32.58
CA ASP A 583 -11.61 2.89 -33.20
C ASP A 583 -11.62 4.01 -32.15
N ILE A 584 -12.42 3.87 -31.09
CA ILE A 584 -12.44 4.82 -29.97
C ILE A 584 -11.09 4.83 -29.24
N SER A 585 -10.52 3.68 -28.92
CA SER A 585 -9.22 3.63 -28.25
C SER A 585 -8.15 4.34 -29.06
N MET A 586 -8.03 4.03 -30.36
CA MET A 586 -7.09 4.67 -31.27
C MET A 586 -7.28 6.19 -31.31
N ARG A 587 -8.52 6.69 -31.36
CA ARG A 587 -8.81 8.13 -31.32
C ARG A 587 -8.37 8.77 -30.00
N VAL A 588 -8.72 8.15 -28.87
CA VAL A 588 -8.38 8.69 -27.53
C VAL A 588 -6.87 8.77 -27.33
N PHE A 589 -6.15 7.68 -27.62
CA PHE A 589 -4.70 7.62 -27.42
C PHE A 589 -3.91 8.49 -28.43
N ARG A 590 -4.43 8.71 -29.64
CA ARG A 590 -3.89 9.71 -30.57
C ARG A 590 -4.06 11.13 -30.05
N ASN A 591 -5.25 11.47 -29.57
CA ASN A 591 -5.56 12.84 -29.12
C ASN A 591 -4.69 13.30 -27.94
N ILE A 592 -4.24 12.37 -27.09
CA ILE A 592 -3.31 12.68 -25.98
C ILE A 592 -1.83 12.54 -26.37
N GLY A 593 -1.53 12.30 -27.64
CA GLY A 593 -0.18 12.20 -28.18
C GLY A 593 0.58 10.92 -27.81
N TRP A 594 -0.11 9.89 -27.31
CA TRP A 594 0.50 8.61 -26.93
C TRP A 594 0.67 7.67 -28.12
N LEU A 595 -0.20 7.79 -29.12
CA LEU A 595 -0.02 7.18 -30.42
C LEU A 595 0.29 8.28 -31.44
N ARG A 596 1.42 8.16 -32.15
CA ARG A 596 1.83 9.10 -33.20
C ARG A 596 1.36 8.59 -34.56
N ASP A 597 0.97 9.51 -35.43
CA ASP A 597 0.83 9.24 -36.86
C ASP A 597 2.23 9.31 -37.48
N GLU A 598 3.01 8.22 -37.37
CA GLU A 598 4.25 8.15 -38.15
C GLU A 598 3.91 8.02 -39.64
N PRO A 599 4.69 8.66 -40.55
CA PRO A 599 4.53 8.47 -41.98
C PRO A 599 4.68 6.96 -42.24
N GLN A 600 3.68 6.39 -42.93
CA GLN A 600 3.54 4.96 -43.20
C GLN A 600 4.82 4.37 -43.80
N MET A 601 5.76 3.94 -42.96
CA MET A 601 6.75 2.95 -43.34
C MET A 601 5.97 1.66 -43.52
N ALA A 602 6.04 1.07 -44.71
CA ALA A 602 5.20 -0.03 -45.17
C ALA A 602 5.27 -1.31 -44.28
N ASP A 603 6.16 -1.35 -43.29
CA ASP A 603 6.49 -2.54 -42.52
C ASP A 603 5.93 -2.61 -41.08
N HIS A 604 5.28 -1.56 -40.55
CA HIS A 604 4.65 -1.62 -39.22
C HIS A 604 3.20 -1.13 -39.21
N PRO A 605 2.20 -2.04 -39.14
CA PRO A 605 0.80 -1.64 -39.05
C PRO A 605 0.54 -0.90 -37.72
N PRO A 606 -0.37 0.10 -37.71
CA PRO A 606 -0.68 0.90 -36.52
C PRO A 606 -1.17 0.09 -35.30
N GLU A 607 -1.59 -1.16 -35.53
CA GLU A 607 -2.00 -2.09 -34.49
C GLU A 607 -0.82 -2.64 -33.67
N GLU A 608 0.36 -2.84 -34.27
CA GLU A 608 1.56 -3.30 -33.56
C GLU A 608 2.12 -2.20 -32.65
N ALA A 609 2.19 -0.96 -33.15
CA ALA A 609 2.58 0.20 -32.36
C ALA A 609 1.64 0.40 -31.16
N PHE A 610 0.34 0.18 -31.36
CA PHE A 610 -0.64 0.29 -30.29
C PHE A 610 -0.55 -0.85 -29.26
N GLN A 611 -0.24 -2.08 -29.69
CA GLN A 611 0.05 -3.17 -28.76
C GLN A 611 1.30 -2.87 -27.91
N SER A 612 2.35 -2.32 -28.52
CA SER A 612 3.55 -1.86 -27.80
C SER A 612 3.24 -0.75 -26.79
N LEU A 613 2.35 0.19 -27.16
CA LEU A 613 1.86 1.21 -26.24
C LEU A 613 1.18 0.56 -25.03
N LEU A 614 0.24 -0.37 -25.22
CA LEU A 614 -0.45 -1.06 -24.11
C LEU A 614 0.54 -1.76 -23.16
N LEU A 615 1.59 -2.40 -23.70
CA LEU A 615 2.64 -3.01 -22.88
C LEU A 615 3.44 -1.96 -22.09
N THR A 616 3.70 -0.80 -22.68
CA THR A 616 4.33 0.33 -21.99
C THR A 616 3.39 0.91 -20.90
N LEU A 617 2.08 0.96 -21.16
CA LEU A 617 1.09 1.40 -20.18
C LEU A 617 1.06 0.50 -18.96
N ASN A 618 1.27 -0.80 -19.12
CA ASN A 618 1.38 -1.72 -18.00
C ASN A 618 2.47 -1.32 -17.00
N LEU A 619 3.59 -0.75 -17.45
CA LEU A 619 4.65 -0.23 -16.58
C LEU A 619 4.24 1.05 -15.85
N LEU A 620 3.52 1.95 -16.53
CA LEU A 620 2.97 3.17 -15.92
C LEU A 620 1.89 2.85 -14.88
N ILE A 621 1.04 1.87 -15.20
CA ILE A 621 -0.01 1.33 -14.33
C ILE A 621 0.59 0.72 -13.06
N ALA A 622 1.68 -0.05 -13.18
CA ALA A 622 2.39 -0.58 -12.01
C ALA A 622 2.99 0.53 -11.13
N HIS A 623 3.36 1.69 -11.70
CA HIS A 623 3.77 2.84 -10.90
C HIS A 623 2.59 3.48 -10.16
N TYR A 624 1.42 3.55 -10.81
CA TYR A 624 0.18 4.07 -10.24
C TYR A 624 -0.37 3.20 -9.09
N GLU A 625 -0.14 1.87 -9.12
CA GLU A 625 -0.48 0.96 -8.00
C GLU A 625 0.05 1.47 -6.65
N ASN A 626 1.21 2.11 -6.64
CA ASN A 626 1.82 2.61 -5.40
C ASN A 626 1.17 3.90 -4.86
N LEU A 627 0.27 4.56 -5.61
CA LEU A 627 -0.39 5.80 -5.15
C LEU A 627 -1.64 5.53 -4.29
N VAL A 628 -2.17 4.32 -4.31
CA VAL A 628 -3.39 3.95 -3.61
C VAL A 628 -3.09 2.94 -2.53
N LEU A 629 -3.28 3.34 -1.28
CA LEU A 629 -3.08 2.50 -0.11
C LEU A 629 -4.39 1.88 0.39
N CYS A 630 -5.55 2.36 -0.08
CA CYS A 630 -6.85 1.89 0.35
C CYS A 630 -7.13 0.45 -0.11
N ARG A 631 -7.12 -0.50 0.83
CA ARG A 631 -7.30 -1.93 0.52
C ARG A 631 -8.63 -2.28 -0.15
N SER A 632 -9.68 -1.47 0.00
CA SER A 632 -10.97 -1.68 -0.68
C SER A 632 -10.95 -1.29 -2.16
N ASN A 633 -10.03 -0.41 -2.58
CA ASN A 633 -9.93 0.06 -3.95
C ASN A 633 -8.92 -0.77 -4.77
N ILE A 634 -7.84 -1.24 -4.12
CA ILE A 634 -6.75 -1.99 -4.77
C ILE A 634 -7.25 -3.19 -5.63
N PRO A 635 -8.18 -4.05 -5.18
CA PRO A 635 -8.62 -5.19 -5.97
C PRO A 635 -9.27 -4.76 -7.29
N PHE A 636 -10.16 -3.77 -7.23
CA PHE A 636 -10.86 -3.30 -8.42
C PHE A 636 -9.95 -2.50 -9.35
N MET A 637 -9.01 -1.71 -8.84
CA MET A 637 -8.00 -1.08 -9.71
C MET A 637 -7.22 -2.11 -10.52
N LYS A 638 -6.80 -3.22 -9.89
CA LYS A 638 -6.11 -4.32 -10.59
C LYS A 638 -7.02 -5.00 -11.62
N TYR A 639 -8.29 -5.17 -11.28
CA TYR A 639 -9.30 -5.63 -12.23
C TYR A 639 -9.42 -4.67 -13.42
N MET A 640 -9.55 -3.36 -13.17
CA MET A 640 -9.60 -2.32 -14.19
C MET A 640 -8.38 -2.33 -15.12
N PHE A 641 -7.18 -2.59 -14.60
CA PHE A 641 -5.99 -2.74 -15.44
C PHE A 641 -6.11 -3.92 -16.40
N ALA A 642 -6.67 -5.05 -15.95
CA ALA A 642 -6.99 -6.17 -16.83
C ALA A 642 -8.04 -5.78 -17.90
N LEU A 643 -9.09 -5.04 -17.52
CA LEU A 643 -10.12 -4.54 -18.43
C LEU A 643 -9.52 -3.64 -19.51
N ILE A 644 -8.71 -2.65 -19.14
CA ILE A 644 -8.09 -1.69 -20.07
C ILE A 644 -7.21 -2.43 -21.08
N MET A 645 -6.35 -3.33 -20.59
CA MET A 645 -5.45 -4.11 -21.44
C MET A 645 -6.19 -5.03 -22.40
N TRP A 646 -7.36 -5.53 -22.00
CA TRP A 646 -8.17 -6.44 -22.80
C TRP A 646 -9.10 -5.72 -23.79
N ASP A 647 -9.88 -4.76 -23.31
CA ASP A 647 -10.98 -4.16 -24.06
C ASP A 647 -10.50 -3.21 -25.14
N PHE A 648 -9.44 -2.46 -24.86
CA PHE A 648 -8.87 -1.52 -25.82
C PHE A 648 -7.82 -2.16 -26.74
N ALA A 649 -7.44 -3.42 -26.52
CA ALA A 649 -6.56 -4.12 -27.45
C ALA A 649 -7.16 -4.22 -28.86
N PRO A 650 -6.42 -3.84 -29.93
CA PRO A 650 -6.85 -4.01 -31.32
C PRO A 650 -7.10 -5.48 -31.68
N GLY A 651 -6.34 -6.36 -31.03
CA GLY A 651 -6.52 -7.81 -31.03
C GLY A 651 -5.83 -8.41 -29.81
N ILE A 652 -6.39 -9.49 -29.27
CA ILE A 652 -5.84 -10.20 -28.11
C ILE A 652 -4.65 -11.06 -28.57
N THR A 653 -3.50 -10.85 -27.94
CA THR A 653 -2.29 -11.68 -28.13
C THR A 653 -2.07 -12.58 -26.91
N PRO A 654 -1.23 -13.63 -27.02
CA PRO A 654 -0.87 -14.46 -25.86
C PRO A 654 -0.26 -13.62 -24.72
N GLN A 655 0.47 -12.55 -25.03
CA GLN A 655 1.05 -11.66 -24.02
C GLN A 655 -0.02 -10.83 -23.31
N ILE A 656 -0.96 -10.22 -24.04
CA ILE A 656 -2.08 -9.48 -23.44
C ILE A 656 -2.93 -10.40 -22.57
N CYS A 657 -3.20 -11.62 -23.04
CA CYS A 657 -3.96 -12.61 -22.28
C CYS A 657 -3.26 -12.98 -20.96
N ARG A 658 -1.95 -13.26 -20.99
CA ARG A 658 -1.15 -13.53 -19.78
C ARG A 658 -1.18 -12.34 -18.80
N LEU A 659 -0.93 -11.12 -19.30
CA LEU A 659 -0.95 -9.91 -18.46
C LEU A 659 -2.32 -9.69 -17.81
N ALA A 660 -3.40 -9.84 -18.57
CA ALA A 660 -4.75 -9.72 -18.04
C ALA A 660 -5.01 -10.78 -16.95
N LEU A 661 -4.70 -12.05 -17.21
CA LEU A 661 -4.85 -13.13 -16.23
C LEU A 661 -4.02 -12.89 -14.96
N ASP A 662 -2.79 -12.38 -15.08
CA ASP A 662 -1.94 -12.06 -13.94
C ASP A 662 -2.55 -10.95 -13.08
N TRP A 663 -3.10 -9.90 -13.69
CA TRP A 663 -3.82 -8.85 -12.97
C TRP A 663 -5.09 -9.36 -12.29
N LEU A 664 -5.88 -10.21 -12.97
CA LEU A 664 -7.07 -10.85 -12.38
C LEU A 664 -6.70 -11.71 -11.17
N LYS A 665 -5.63 -12.51 -11.25
CA LYS A 665 -5.14 -13.34 -10.14
C LYS A 665 -4.65 -12.48 -8.97
N LYS A 666 -3.96 -11.37 -9.24
CA LYS A 666 -3.55 -10.40 -8.19
C LYS A 666 -4.76 -9.72 -7.54
N ALA A 667 -5.75 -9.31 -8.33
CA ALA A 667 -7.00 -8.73 -7.83
C ALA A 667 -7.72 -9.70 -6.89
N ARG A 668 -7.80 -10.99 -7.26
CA ARG A 668 -8.38 -12.05 -6.42
C ARG A 668 -7.68 -12.16 -5.07
N LYS A 669 -6.34 -12.28 -5.08
CA LYS A 669 -5.53 -12.39 -3.85
C LYS A 669 -5.72 -11.19 -2.91
N ASP A 670 -5.92 -9.99 -3.45
CA ASP A 670 -6.14 -8.80 -2.62
C ASP A 670 -7.59 -8.68 -2.13
N ALA A 671 -8.58 -9.09 -2.93
CA ALA A 671 -9.98 -9.14 -2.50
C ALA A 671 -10.22 -10.17 -1.37
N GLU A 672 -9.54 -11.33 -1.41
CA GLU A 672 -9.61 -12.35 -0.36
C GLU A 672 -9.23 -11.79 1.03
N LYS A 673 -8.30 -10.84 1.09
CA LYS A 673 -7.85 -10.22 2.35
C LYS A 673 -8.94 -9.37 3.01
N LEU A 674 -9.96 -8.94 2.27
CA LEU A 674 -11.01 -8.05 2.77
C LEU A 674 -12.12 -8.80 3.52
N ILE A 675 -12.24 -10.12 3.30
CA ILE A 675 -13.25 -10.97 3.94
C ILE A 675 -13.09 -10.94 5.47
N ALA A 676 -11.85 -11.00 5.94
CA ALA A 676 -11.54 -11.01 7.37
C ALA A 676 -12.05 -9.76 8.12
N ASP A 677 -12.13 -8.61 7.46
CA ASP A 677 -12.58 -7.35 8.07
C ASP A 677 -14.02 -6.97 7.69
N ASN A 678 -14.69 -7.81 6.87
CA ASN A 678 -15.97 -7.56 6.22
C ASN A 678 -15.99 -6.24 5.42
N ILE A 679 -14.94 -6.00 4.63
CA ILE A 679 -14.77 -4.77 3.84
C ILE A 679 -15.19 -5.02 2.39
N SER A 680 -16.04 -4.15 1.85
CA SER A 680 -16.43 -4.16 0.44
C SER A 680 -15.30 -3.72 -0.49
N VAL A 681 -15.36 -4.17 -1.74
CA VAL A 681 -14.54 -3.64 -2.84
C VAL A 681 -15.27 -2.44 -3.46
N TYR A 682 -14.57 -1.33 -3.68
CA TYR A 682 -15.10 -0.22 -4.47
C TYR A 682 -15.05 -0.58 -5.96
N HIS A 683 -16.15 -0.41 -6.69
CA HIS A 683 -16.31 -0.84 -8.07
C HIS A 683 -16.96 0.26 -8.93
N VAL A 684 -16.26 0.73 -9.96
CA VAL A 684 -16.69 1.89 -10.76
C VAL A 684 -18.01 1.66 -11.52
N ALA A 685 -18.38 0.41 -11.83
CA ALA A 685 -19.66 0.12 -12.48
C ALA A 685 -20.83 -0.16 -11.52
N CYS A 686 -20.55 -0.44 -10.23
CA CYS A 686 -21.60 -0.89 -9.29
C CYS A 686 -21.38 -0.46 -7.82
N GLY A 687 -20.61 0.60 -7.58
CA GLY A 687 -20.36 1.13 -6.25
C GLY A 687 -19.64 0.14 -5.33
N ASN A 688 -20.04 0.07 -4.05
CA ASN A 688 -19.44 -0.89 -3.11
C ASN A 688 -20.10 -2.28 -3.23
N ILE A 689 -19.29 -3.27 -3.63
CA ILE A 689 -19.68 -4.68 -3.75
C ILE A 689 -19.02 -5.53 -2.66
N SER A 690 -19.69 -6.56 -2.14
CA SER A 690 -19.05 -7.45 -1.15
C SER A 690 -17.84 -8.17 -1.76
N ALA A 691 -16.84 -8.47 -0.92
CA ALA A 691 -15.64 -9.19 -1.35
C ALA A 691 -15.99 -10.54 -2.00
N ASP A 692 -16.92 -11.31 -1.41
CA ASP A 692 -17.34 -12.61 -1.93
C ASP A 692 -17.97 -12.50 -3.32
N LYS A 693 -18.87 -11.52 -3.51
CA LYS A 693 -19.53 -11.31 -4.81
C LYS A 693 -18.53 -10.86 -5.87
N PHE A 694 -17.57 -10.01 -5.49
CA PHE A 694 -16.49 -9.60 -6.38
C PHE A 694 -15.57 -10.77 -6.76
N LEU A 695 -15.26 -11.67 -5.83
CA LEU A 695 -14.48 -12.89 -6.09
C LEU A 695 -15.19 -13.82 -7.08
N LEU A 696 -16.52 -13.94 -6.99
CA LEU A 696 -17.31 -14.69 -7.98
C LEU A 696 -17.19 -14.07 -9.37
N HIS A 697 -17.33 -12.74 -9.49
CA HIS A 697 -17.18 -12.04 -10.78
C HIS A 697 -15.77 -12.26 -11.37
N LEU A 698 -14.73 -12.18 -10.55
CA LEU A 698 -13.35 -12.45 -10.97
C LEU A 698 -13.18 -13.89 -11.47
N GLN A 699 -13.70 -14.87 -10.72
CA GLN A 699 -13.59 -16.27 -11.08
C GLN A 699 -14.32 -16.57 -12.39
N ASP A 700 -15.52 -16.04 -12.58
CA ASP A 700 -16.26 -16.15 -13.84
C ASP A 700 -15.50 -15.56 -15.02
N THR A 701 -14.79 -14.43 -14.82
CA THR A 701 -13.98 -13.81 -15.87
C THR A 701 -12.78 -14.69 -16.22
N ILE A 702 -12.08 -15.21 -15.21
CA ILE A 702 -10.94 -16.10 -15.37
C ILE A 702 -11.37 -17.38 -16.11
N ASP A 703 -12.47 -17.99 -15.69
CA ASP A 703 -13.00 -19.22 -16.30
C ASP A 703 -13.46 -18.99 -17.74
N MET A 704 -14.05 -17.82 -18.04
CA MET A 704 -14.42 -17.45 -19.41
C MET A 704 -13.21 -17.42 -20.35
N ILE A 705 -12.06 -16.94 -19.87
CA ILE A 705 -10.80 -16.94 -20.61
C ILE A 705 -10.29 -18.38 -20.74
N TYR A 706 -10.21 -19.12 -19.63
CA TYR A 706 -9.66 -20.48 -19.62
C TYR A 706 -10.49 -21.51 -20.40
N ARG A 707 -11.79 -21.28 -20.60
CA ARG A 707 -12.62 -22.09 -21.52
C ARG A 707 -12.14 -22.06 -22.97
N ARG A 708 -11.34 -21.07 -23.36
CA ARG A 708 -10.87 -20.88 -24.76
C ARG A 708 -9.38 -21.08 -24.93
N VAL A 709 -8.57 -20.80 -23.91
CA VAL A 709 -7.11 -20.90 -23.96
C VAL A 709 -6.57 -21.55 -22.68
N THR A 710 -5.53 -22.37 -22.78
CA THR A 710 -4.85 -23.00 -21.64
C THR A 710 -3.52 -22.30 -21.34
N ASP A 711 -2.95 -22.51 -20.14
CA ASP A 711 -1.62 -21.97 -19.82
C ASP A 711 -0.54 -22.49 -20.78
N ASP A 712 -0.67 -23.72 -21.30
CA ASP A 712 0.27 -24.29 -22.28
C ASP A 712 0.07 -23.70 -23.68
N ASP A 713 -1.18 -23.41 -24.09
CA ASP A 713 -1.45 -22.63 -25.31
C ASP A 713 -0.73 -21.26 -25.25
N LEU A 714 -0.71 -20.62 -24.09
CA LEU A 714 -0.11 -19.29 -23.89
C LEU A 714 1.43 -19.31 -23.83
N LYS A 715 2.06 -20.47 -23.60
CA LYS A 715 3.53 -20.65 -23.62
C LYS A 715 4.08 -20.88 -25.02
N GLN A 716 3.30 -21.46 -25.94
CA GLN A 716 3.76 -21.84 -27.29
C GLN A 716 3.98 -20.66 -28.27
N GLY A 717 3.61 -19.43 -27.88
CA GLY A 717 3.74 -18.23 -28.74
C GLY A 717 2.77 -18.23 -29.93
N ASN A 718 2.81 -17.18 -30.77
CA ASN A 718 1.86 -16.96 -31.89
C ASN A 718 1.91 -18.00 -33.04
N HIS A 719 2.66 -19.11 -32.89
CA HIS A 719 3.00 -20.04 -33.97
C HIS A 719 1.92 -21.08 -34.30
N SER A 720 0.84 -21.18 -33.51
CA SER A 720 -0.26 -22.13 -33.77
C SER A 720 -1.47 -21.45 -34.44
N PRO A 721 -1.91 -21.90 -35.64
CA PRO A 721 -3.11 -21.39 -36.30
C PRO A 721 -4.39 -21.56 -35.47
N LEU A 722 -4.45 -22.63 -34.65
CA LEU A 722 -5.57 -22.90 -33.76
C LEU A 722 -5.63 -21.91 -32.60
N LEU A 723 -4.48 -21.50 -32.07
CA LEU A 723 -4.38 -20.44 -31.07
C LEU A 723 -4.82 -19.09 -31.65
N GLN A 724 -4.40 -18.74 -32.87
CA GLN A 724 -4.84 -17.49 -33.52
C GLN A 724 -6.36 -17.42 -33.70
N LYS A 725 -7.02 -18.54 -34.03
CA LYS A 725 -8.48 -18.62 -34.10
C LYS A 725 -9.12 -18.37 -32.73
N LYS A 726 -8.65 -19.05 -31.67
CA LYS A 726 -9.12 -18.87 -30.28
C LYS A 726 -8.98 -17.42 -29.81
N LEU A 727 -7.84 -16.79 -30.09
CA LEU A 727 -7.56 -15.40 -29.73
C LEU A 727 -8.44 -14.40 -30.50
N LYS A 728 -8.76 -14.68 -31.76
CA LYS A 728 -9.68 -13.85 -32.55
C LYS A 728 -11.10 -13.88 -31.99
N GLU A 729 -11.56 -15.04 -31.52
CA GLU A 729 -12.85 -15.18 -30.83
C GLU A 729 -12.85 -14.41 -29.51
N LEU A 730 -11.80 -14.55 -28.70
CA LEU A 730 -11.62 -13.80 -27.45
C LEU A 730 -11.62 -12.28 -27.66
N SER A 731 -11.07 -11.80 -28.79
CA SER A 731 -11.06 -10.37 -29.14
C SER A 731 -12.45 -9.76 -29.35
N GLY A 732 -13.47 -10.60 -29.58
CA GLY A 732 -14.87 -10.18 -29.66
C GLY A 732 -15.53 -9.94 -28.31
N ILE A 733 -14.94 -10.45 -27.22
CA ILE A 733 -15.48 -10.34 -25.86
C ILE A 733 -14.88 -9.11 -25.20
N LYS A 734 -15.75 -8.23 -24.70
CA LYS A 734 -15.35 -7.05 -23.92
C LYS A 734 -15.72 -7.25 -22.46
N LEU A 735 -14.72 -7.25 -21.59
CA LEU A 735 -14.85 -7.52 -20.16
C LEU A 735 -15.72 -6.48 -19.47
N MET A 736 -15.63 -5.20 -19.86
CA MET A 736 -16.53 -4.18 -19.32
C MET A 736 -17.99 -4.47 -19.67
N LEU A 737 -18.30 -4.92 -20.90
CA LEU A 737 -19.67 -5.26 -21.26
C LEU A 737 -20.17 -6.52 -20.52
N LEU A 738 -19.29 -7.50 -20.33
CA LEU A 738 -19.58 -8.69 -19.51
C LEU A 738 -19.90 -8.30 -18.06
N GLU A 739 -19.18 -7.34 -17.50
CA GLU A 739 -19.42 -6.82 -16.15
C GLU A 739 -20.80 -6.13 -16.06
N LEU A 740 -21.15 -5.33 -17.06
CA LEU A 740 -22.48 -4.74 -17.16
C LEU A 740 -23.57 -5.81 -17.21
N ASP A 741 -23.35 -6.89 -17.97
CA ASP A 741 -24.31 -7.98 -18.10
C ASP A 741 -24.50 -8.76 -16.78
N ARG A 742 -23.45 -8.99 -16.00
CA ARG A 742 -23.53 -9.68 -14.70
C ARG A 742 -24.38 -8.93 -13.69
N THR A 743 -24.24 -7.60 -13.69
CA THR A 743 -25.03 -6.75 -12.80
C THR A 743 -26.52 -6.70 -13.17
N HIS A 744 -26.96 -7.32 -14.27
CA HIS A 744 -28.38 -7.56 -14.59
C HIS A 744 -28.99 -8.75 -13.84
N HIS A 745 -28.20 -9.76 -13.46
CA HIS A 745 -28.72 -11.03 -12.93
C HIS A 745 -28.82 -11.08 -11.39
N THR A 746 -28.36 -10.05 -10.69
CA THR A 746 -28.23 -10.06 -9.23
C THR A 746 -29.36 -9.34 -8.48
N SER A 747 -30.49 -9.05 -9.15
CA SER A 747 -31.65 -8.37 -8.54
C SER A 747 -32.78 -9.33 -8.15
N ILE A 748 -32.55 -10.65 -8.20
CA ILE A 748 -33.51 -11.68 -7.80
C ILE A 748 -32.79 -12.69 -6.90
N THR A 749 -32.51 -12.29 -5.67
CA THR A 749 -32.38 -13.17 -4.50
C THR A 749 -32.76 -12.39 -3.26
#